data_AF-A0A026VYK6-F1
#
_entry.id   AF-A0A026VYK6-F1
#
_cell.length_a   1.000
_cell.length_b   1.000
_cell.length_c   1.000
_cell.angle_alpha   90.00
_cell.angle_beta   90.00
_cell.angle_gamma   90.00
#
_symmetry.space_group_name_H-M   'P 1'
#
loop_
_entity.id
_entity.type
_entity.pdbx_description
1 polymer ?
#
loop_
_entity_poly.entity_id
_entity_poly.type
_entity_poly.pdbx_seq_one_letter_code
_entity_poly.pdbx_strand_id
1 'polypeptide(L)'
;MASFAWTFRGNVNRFLIDAQILQCLLVLAGLFFNLSQCLYEDQVGKFDWRQNYVGKIKFASFDTVSTAKKIIVATEENVIAALNLKSGQILWRRVLEKGYGGRIRTLGGVADGDLISVSGGVPAIVRAWDLATGHILNEWPIAEQNTDRIKDVKWHIKDGTLHHILPIYNSGVEVTSYDSKTGEKLKTRRVSAPFISQETECVLAAPYLACLKGDSSLAVVFLVHLFDTNAQPQSVTINTIFGAGAQGPFRLESVRGEEPVISINADNDQRKRILIIGELPIPIQRDIAGDTTLYVVSVDNEKVLLETTYKNGKIEITAMNLSSSTPLPELSATLTHASVQSPTIMASVCPRQTKGVTCRHLLSSQDHSVALLQHNKLVWAREEALASIVAVEIIELPMSDRDQAIETEFDQKERDVLSMFLRRITSQINQVRTFFQTILDLVPQQFNQRIDLVRDKFGLHKMIVVVTSAGKLYGIETRKGEIIWQLRLPNIRGFTKLSNTMILYVQRGSRHFPHPPQCALLAEDKESGEGVVYTFNPITGQPLDGLIKLGYRIKQSMLLHVATDDFLRGILILDARDKVHVFPDSATAVAASLGKSTYLFTADQTTGILSGFSLSYSTTQELIAHKVWELLLSPRNQKITQVVAKNPIERVHSQGRVLSDRSVLYKYINPNLVAVVTEGIGHAHKNTLNLYLLDVVSGAMIFSITHKRVHGPIHIVHSENWLVYSYFNEKGRRTEIATLELYEGKIQSNTTVFSSLATTKLPIVERQAFIFPASIEYMQETITEKGITSKHIIVALANGGILELPWMMVDPRRPVNHEMREEGVIPYMPEIPIHMDAIINYNQSVARVMGIHTSPSGLESTCLVFVYGLDLFYTRVAPSKTFDVLKEDFDYYLIVIVLAALLISSYVTKKLASQKAQKQAWK
;
A
#
# COMPACT_ATOMS: atom_id res chain seq x y z
N MET A 1 -106.69 24.19 -11.31
CA MET A 1 -106.35 25.57 -10.91
C MET A 1 -104.98 25.58 -10.25
N ALA A 2 -104.06 26.36 -10.86
CA ALA A 2 -102.86 27.00 -10.33
C ALA A 2 -101.72 26.19 -9.65
N SER A 3 -100.56 26.36 -10.27
CA SER A 3 -99.16 26.15 -9.90
C SER A 3 -98.68 26.72 -8.55
N PHE A 4 -97.61 26.15 -7.97
CA PHE A 4 -96.32 26.85 -7.79
C PHE A 4 -95.20 25.87 -7.38
N ALA A 5 -94.04 25.98 -8.04
CA ALA A 5 -92.85 25.15 -7.87
C ALA A 5 -91.74 25.89 -7.08
N TRP A 6 -90.66 25.15 -6.76
CA TRP A 6 -89.31 25.53 -6.24
C TRP A 6 -89.09 25.37 -4.71
N THR A 7 -88.00 24.80 -4.18
CA THR A 7 -86.64 24.52 -4.68
C THR A 7 -86.01 23.28 -4.00
N PHE A 8 -85.44 22.39 -4.81
CA PHE A 8 -84.59 21.26 -4.41
C PHE A 8 -83.14 21.64 -4.82
N ARG A 9 -82.41 22.38 -3.98
CA ARG A 9 -81.06 22.89 -4.35
C ARG A 9 -80.16 23.17 -3.13
N GLY A 10 -80.10 22.26 -2.16
CA GLY A 10 -79.31 22.43 -0.92
C GLY A 10 -78.23 21.38 -0.65
N ASN A 11 -78.44 20.11 -1.03
CA ASN A 11 -77.63 19.00 -0.52
C ASN A 11 -76.73 18.29 -1.55
N VAL A 12 -76.79 18.65 -2.84
CA VAL A 12 -75.96 18.00 -3.86
C VAL A 12 -74.55 18.59 -3.93
N ASN A 13 -74.38 19.90 -3.69
CA ASN A 13 -73.06 20.53 -3.67
C ASN A 13 -72.20 20.08 -2.48
N ARG A 14 -72.78 19.79 -1.32
CA ARG A 14 -72.02 19.31 -0.16
C ARG A 14 -71.50 17.88 -0.35
N PHE A 15 -72.32 17.02 -0.97
CA PHE A 15 -71.94 15.66 -1.34
C PHE A 15 -70.93 15.62 -2.48
N LEU A 16 -71.03 16.53 -3.46
CA LEU A 16 -70.03 16.67 -4.53
C LEU A 16 -68.71 17.24 -4.03
N ILE A 17 -68.72 18.16 -3.06
CA ILE A 17 -67.49 18.68 -2.43
C ILE A 17 -66.82 17.59 -1.58
N ASP A 18 -67.58 16.81 -0.80
CA ASP A 18 -67.01 15.70 -0.02
C ASP A 18 -66.50 14.56 -0.92
N ALA A 19 -67.16 14.29 -2.04
CA ALA A 19 -66.68 13.33 -3.05
C ALA A 19 -65.42 13.83 -3.78
N GLN A 20 -65.34 15.12 -4.12
CA GLN A 20 -64.14 15.72 -4.71
C GLN A 20 -62.97 15.79 -3.71
N ILE A 21 -63.23 16.01 -2.42
CA ILE A 21 -62.21 15.95 -1.37
C ILE A 21 -61.72 14.52 -1.15
N LEU A 22 -62.62 13.53 -1.15
CA LEU A 22 -62.25 12.11 -1.07
C LEU A 22 -61.47 11.66 -2.30
N GLN A 23 -61.83 12.15 -3.49
CA GLN A 23 -61.14 11.87 -4.75
C GLN A 23 -59.77 12.57 -4.80
N CYS A 24 -59.64 13.79 -4.28
CA CYS A 24 -58.35 14.45 -4.07
C CYS A 24 -57.49 13.73 -3.01
N LEU A 25 -58.07 13.21 -1.93
CA LEU A 25 -57.36 12.41 -0.93
C LEU A 25 -56.92 11.05 -1.47
N LEU A 26 -57.72 10.40 -2.32
CA LEU A 26 -57.37 9.17 -3.01
C LEU A 26 -56.32 9.39 -4.11
N VAL A 27 -56.35 10.54 -4.79
CA VAL A 27 -55.31 10.94 -5.76
C VAL A 27 -54.02 11.35 -5.05
N LEU A 28 -54.09 12.05 -3.91
CA LEU A 28 -52.92 12.32 -3.05
C LEU A 28 -52.35 11.01 -2.47
N ALA A 29 -53.20 10.11 -1.96
CA ALA A 29 -52.77 8.80 -1.49
C ALA A 29 -52.17 7.97 -2.63
N GLY A 30 -52.78 8.00 -3.83
CA GLY A 30 -52.26 7.34 -5.03
C GLY A 30 -50.96 7.95 -5.57
N LEU A 31 -50.71 9.24 -5.35
CA LEU A 31 -49.43 9.90 -5.63
C LEU A 31 -48.35 9.57 -4.59
N PHE A 32 -48.73 9.21 -3.35
CA PHE A 32 -47.80 8.75 -2.31
C PHE A 32 -47.52 7.24 -2.35
N PHE A 33 -48.41 6.43 -2.93
CA PHE A 33 -48.14 5.02 -3.21
C PHE A 33 -47.35 4.85 -4.51
N ASN A 34 -46.09 5.29 -4.50
CA ASN A 34 -45.12 4.68 -5.40
C ASN A 34 -45.01 3.19 -4.99
N LEU A 35 -45.47 2.33 -5.88
CA LEU A 35 -45.26 0.89 -5.84
C LEU A 35 -43.76 0.62 -5.67
N SER A 36 -43.38 0.19 -4.48
CA SER A 36 -42.17 -0.56 -4.13
C SER A 36 -41.03 -0.48 -5.15
N GLN A 37 -40.08 0.44 -4.95
CA GLN A 37 -38.70 0.09 -5.28
C GLN A 37 -38.26 -0.94 -4.24
N CYS A 38 -37.96 -2.14 -4.71
CA CYS A 38 -37.42 -3.19 -3.87
C CYS A 38 -36.09 -2.74 -3.25
N LEU A 39 -35.89 -3.24 -2.04
CA LEU A 39 -34.89 -2.90 -1.03
C LEU A 39 -33.44 -3.14 -1.50
N TYR A 40 -32.57 -2.23 -1.05
CA TYR A 40 -31.10 -2.07 -1.23
C TYR A 40 -30.64 -1.42 -2.54
N GLU A 41 -30.28 -0.13 -2.45
CA GLU A 41 -29.19 0.41 -3.27
C GLU A 41 -27.91 -0.25 -2.75
N ASP A 42 -27.33 -1.17 -3.53
CA ASP A 42 -26.05 -1.80 -3.24
C ASP A 42 -25.04 -0.71 -2.83
N GLN A 43 -24.50 -0.78 -1.61
CA GLN A 43 -23.50 0.18 -1.11
C GLN A 43 -22.18 0.13 -1.90
N VAL A 44 -22.09 -0.81 -2.85
CA VAL A 44 -21.03 -0.99 -3.83
C VAL A 44 -20.72 0.32 -4.56
N GLY A 45 -19.49 0.81 -4.40
CA GLY A 45 -18.97 2.01 -5.05
C GLY A 45 -19.32 3.32 -4.35
N LYS A 46 -20.07 3.30 -3.24
CA LYS A 46 -20.35 4.51 -2.45
C LYS A 46 -19.25 4.84 -1.44
N PHE A 47 -18.73 3.82 -0.76
CA PHE A 47 -17.80 3.97 0.37
C PHE A 47 -16.47 3.28 0.15
N ASP A 48 -16.37 2.53 -0.94
CA ASP A 48 -15.24 1.70 -1.28
C ASP A 48 -14.73 2.00 -2.69
N TRP A 49 -13.44 1.80 -2.87
CA TRP A 49 -12.78 1.98 -4.16
C TRP A 49 -11.58 1.05 -4.26
N ARG A 50 -11.22 0.72 -5.50
CA ARG A 50 -10.05 -0.09 -5.82
C ARG A 50 -9.21 0.58 -6.89
N GLN A 51 -7.89 0.52 -6.73
CA GLN A 51 -6.92 0.96 -7.71
C GLN A 51 -5.97 -0.19 -8.06
N ASN A 52 -5.80 -0.41 -9.37
CA ASN A 52 -5.01 -1.52 -9.89
C ASN A 52 -3.69 -1.02 -10.48
N TYR A 53 -2.59 -1.66 -10.09
CA TYR A 53 -1.25 -1.34 -10.56
C TYR A 53 -0.54 -2.57 -11.16
N VAL A 54 0.55 -2.31 -11.88
CA VAL A 54 1.42 -3.34 -12.45
C VAL A 54 2.81 -3.30 -11.80
N GLY A 55 3.20 -2.17 -11.22
CA GLY A 55 4.51 -1.95 -10.61
C GLY A 55 5.56 -1.46 -11.61
N LYS A 56 6.82 -1.45 -11.18
CA LYS A 56 7.93 -0.90 -11.98
C LYS A 56 8.17 -1.70 -13.26
N ILE A 57 8.14 -1.02 -14.40
CA ILE A 57 8.32 -1.64 -15.72
C ILE A 57 9.76 -2.11 -15.89
N LYS A 58 9.91 -3.35 -16.39
CA LYS A 58 11.19 -3.96 -16.73
C LYS A 58 11.36 -4.16 -18.23
N PHE A 59 10.30 -4.64 -18.89
CA PHE A 59 10.24 -4.79 -20.35
C PHE A 59 8.94 -4.17 -20.85
N ALA A 60 9.00 -3.56 -22.04
CA ALA A 60 7.82 -3.04 -22.70
C ALA A 60 7.95 -3.25 -24.21
N SER A 61 6.82 -3.46 -24.87
CA SER A 61 6.73 -3.53 -26.33
C SER A 61 5.39 -2.95 -26.79
N PHE A 62 5.42 -2.19 -27.88
CA PHE A 62 4.19 -1.72 -28.51
C PHE A 62 3.61 -2.83 -29.38
N ASP A 63 2.29 -2.99 -29.33
CA ASP A 63 1.63 -3.87 -30.29
C ASP A 63 1.46 -3.14 -31.63
N THR A 64 2.19 -3.62 -32.64
CA THR A 64 2.13 -3.14 -34.02
C THR A 64 1.29 -4.04 -34.92
N VAL A 65 0.91 -5.23 -34.44
CA VAL A 65 0.25 -6.28 -35.23
C VAL A 65 -1.26 -6.20 -35.07
N SER A 66 -1.76 -6.00 -33.85
CA SER A 66 -3.21 -5.97 -33.63
C SER A 66 -3.84 -4.61 -33.94
N THR A 67 -5.12 -4.64 -34.34
CA THR A 67 -5.93 -3.44 -34.55
C THR A 67 -6.18 -2.66 -33.24
N ALA A 68 -6.05 -3.35 -32.10
CA ALA A 68 -6.19 -2.78 -30.77
C ALA A 68 -4.91 -2.04 -30.37
N LYS A 69 -4.98 -0.72 -30.31
CA LYS A 69 -3.88 0.16 -29.88
C LYS A 69 -3.53 -0.08 -28.39
N LYS A 70 -2.56 -0.97 -28.12
CA LYS A 70 -2.09 -1.32 -26.75
C LYS A 70 -0.57 -1.40 -26.63
N ILE A 71 -0.09 -1.35 -25.40
CA ILE A 71 1.31 -1.58 -25.03
C ILE A 71 1.36 -2.77 -24.08
N ILE A 72 2.24 -3.72 -24.36
CA ILE A 72 2.52 -4.83 -23.46
C ILE A 72 3.65 -4.45 -22.53
N VAL A 73 3.44 -4.66 -21.23
CA VAL A 73 4.43 -4.38 -20.19
C VAL A 73 4.65 -5.61 -19.33
N ALA A 74 5.90 -5.84 -18.96
CA ALA A 74 6.30 -6.79 -17.94
C ALA A 74 7.06 -6.07 -16.83
N THR A 75 6.73 -6.36 -15.57
CA THR A 75 7.22 -5.59 -14.42
C THR A 75 8.15 -6.38 -13.50
N GLU A 76 8.86 -5.68 -12.62
CA GLU A 76 9.67 -6.30 -11.55
C GLU A 76 8.81 -7.03 -10.52
N GLU A 77 7.53 -6.68 -10.41
CA GLU A 77 6.53 -7.38 -9.60
C GLU A 77 6.00 -8.66 -10.28
N ASN A 78 6.69 -9.23 -11.26
CA ASN A 78 6.25 -10.43 -11.98
C ASN A 78 4.82 -10.32 -12.53
N VAL A 79 4.48 -9.15 -13.10
CA VAL A 79 3.20 -8.91 -13.74
C VAL A 79 3.40 -8.74 -15.25
N ILE A 80 2.55 -9.37 -16.05
CA ILE A 80 2.42 -9.11 -17.49
C ILE A 80 1.06 -8.45 -17.72
N ALA A 81 1.03 -7.32 -18.40
CA ALA A 81 -0.21 -6.59 -18.65
C ALA A 81 -0.22 -5.94 -20.03
N ALA A 82 -1.43 -5.73 -20.55
CA ALA A 82 -1.67 -4.85 -21.68
C ALA A 82 -2.30 -3.53 -21.20
N LEU A 83 -1.67 -2.42 -21.54
CA LEU A 83 -2.14 -1.08 -21.25
C LEU A 83 -2.74 -0.44 -22.51
N ASN A 84 -3.86 0.26 -22.34
CA ASN A 84 -4.48 1.03 -23.42
C ASN A 84 -3.61 2.23 -23.80
N LEU A 85 -3.32 2.42 -25.09
CA LEU A 85 -2.49 3.52 -25.57
C LEU A 85 -3.07 4.92 -25.26
N LYS A 86 -4.40 5.06 -25.22
CA LYS A 86 -5.06 6.36 -25.02
C LYS A 86 -5.25 6.72 -23.55
N SER A 87 -5.71 5.76 -22.73
CA SER A 87 -6.09 6.01 -21.33
C SER A 87 -5.07 5.52 -20.31
N GLY A 88 -4.14 4.65 -20.70
CA GLY A 88 -3.26 3.96 -19.76
C GLY A 88 -3.98 2.95 -18.87
N GLN A 89 -5.28 2.67 -19.09
CA GLN A 89 -6.01 1.67 -18.33
C GLN A 89 -5.52 0.25 -18.67
N ILE A 90 -5.60 -0.65 -17.69
CA ILE A 90 -5.27 -2.06 -17.85
C ILE A 90 -6.39 -2.74 -18.64
N LEU A 91 -6.07 -3.30 -19.81
CA LEU A 91 -6.99 -4.10 -20.62
C LEU A 91 -7.08 -5.53 -20.10
N TRP A 92 -5.92 -6.13 -19.82
CA TRP A 92 -5.79 -7.41 -19.14
C TRP A 92 -4.47 -7.42 -18.35
N ARG A 93 -4.43 -8.24 -17.31
CA ARG A 93 -3.27 -8.39 -16.42
C ARG A 93 -3.17 -9.82 -15.91
N ARG A 94 -1.95 -10.33 -15.88
CA ARG A 94 -1.58 -11.63 -15.30
C ARG A 94 -0.50 -11.42 -14.26
N VAL A 95 -0.84 -11.74 -13.01
CA VAL A 95 0.07 -11.69 -11.87
C VAL A 95 0.67 -13.08 -11.71
N LEU A 96 1.97 -13.21 -11.96
CA LEU A 96 2.68 -14.49 -11.85
C LEU A 96 3.07 -14.79 -10.40
N GLU A 97 3.73 -15.91 -10.19
CA GLU A 97 4.16 -16.40 -8.88
C GLU A 97 5.06 -15.38 -8.15
N LYS A 98 4.96 -15.31 -6.82
CA LYS A 98 5.79 -14.42 -5.99
C LYS A 98 7.26 -14.87 -6.02
N GLY A 99 8.17 -13.91 -5.79
CA GLY A 99 9.60 -14.18 -5.64
C GLY A 99 10.28 -14.61 -6.93
N TYR A 100 11.26 -15.52 -6.80
CA TYR A 100 12.13 -15.89 -7.92
C TYR A 100 11.42 -16.71 -9.01
N GLY A 101 10.42 -17.52 -8.65
CA GLY A 101 9.70 -18.41 -9.57
C GLY A 101 8.94 -17.68 -10.67
N GLY A 102 8.31 -16.54 -10.35
CA GLY A 102 7.62 -15.72 -11.34
C GLY A 102 8.51 -14.67 -12.02
N ARG A 103 9.81 -14.59 -11.68
CA ARG A 103 10.69 -13.49 -12.15
C ARG A 103 10.83 -13.50 -13.66
N ILE A 104 10.28 -12.49 -14.32
CA ILE A 104 10.30 -12.37 -15.78
C ILE A 104 11.73 -12.05 -16.24
N ARG A 105 12.28 -12.90 -17.11
CA ARG A 105 13.66 -12.82 -17.63
C ARG A 105 13.72 -12.17 -19.00
N THR A 106 12.77 -12.48 -19.86
CA THR A 106 12.66 -11.87 -21.18
C THR A 106 11.20 -11.90 -21.64
N LEU A 107 10.88 -11.01 -22.58
CA LEU A 107 9.58 -10.86 -23.20
C LEU A 107 9.82 -10.52 -24.68
N GLY A 108 9.14 -11.22 -25.58
CA GLY A 108 9.25 -10.97 -27.02
C GLY A 108 7.97 -11.31 -27.75
N GLY A 109 7.58 -10.48 -28.72
CA GLY A 109 6.48 -10.78 -29.64
C GLY A 109 6.92 -11.72 -30.76
N VAL A 110 5.98 -12.50 -31.29
CA VAL A 110 6.15 -13.35 -32.47
C VAL A 110 5.24 -12.81 -33.58
N ALA A 111 5.67 -12.94 -34.85
CA ALA A 111 4.99 -12.34 -36.01
C ALA A 111 3.51 -12.71 -36.14
N ASP A 112 3.09 -13.87 -35.61
CA ASP A 112 1.70 -14.35 -35.63
C ASP A 112 0.75 -13.62 -34.67
N GLY A 113 1.26 -12.69 -33.84
CA GLY A 113 0.46 -12.02 -32.81
C GLY A 113 0.47 -12.73 -31.44
N ASP A 114 1.36 -13.69 -31.24
CA ASP A 114 1.60 -14.32 -29.94
C ASP A 114 2.71 -13.59 -29.17
N LEU A 115 2.63 -13.61 -27.85
CA LEU A 115 3.64 -13.07 -26.95
C LEU A 115 4.33 -14.21 -26.21
N ILE A 116 5.65 -14.24 -26.21
CA ILE A 116 6.43 -15.24 -25.46
C ILE A 116 7.09 -14.57 -24.27
N SER A 117 6.98 -15.18 -23.09
CA SER A 117 7.71 -14.78 -21.90
C SER A 117 8.48 -15.94 -21.32
N VAL A 118 9.66 -15.66 -20.77
CA VAL A 118 10.39 -16.61 -19.92
C VAL A 118 10.39 -16.08 -18.50
N SER A 119 9.92 -16.88 -17.56
CA SER A 119 9.89 -16.56 -16.13
C SER A 119 10.59 -17.63 -15.30
N GLY A 120 11.16 -17.25 -14.15
CA GLY A 120 11.73 -18.18 -13.19
C GLY A 120 13.24 -18.39 -13.31
N GLY A 121 13.67 -19.60 -12.99
CA GLY A 121 15.09 -19.98 -13.02
C GLY A 121 15.32 -21.50 -13.05
N VAL A 122 14.93 -22.22 -11.99
CA VAL A 122 15.02 -23.69 -11.96
C VAL A 122 13.69 -24.26 -11.47
N PRO A 123 12.84 -24.79 -12.37
CA PRO A 123 12.92 -24.66 -13.82
C PRO A 123 12.64 -23.21 -14.30
N ALA A 124 13.15 -22.84 -15.46
CA ALA A 124 12.66 -21.68 -16.20
C ALA A 124 11.40 -22.08 -16.96
N ILE A 125 10.33 -21.30 -16.85
CA ILE A 125 9.04 -21.60 -17.49
C ILE A 125 8.88 -20.67 -18.68
N VAL A 126 8.63 -21.25 -19.85
CA VAL A 126 8.33 -20.53 -21.08
C VAL A 126 6.83 -20.57 -21.31
N ARG A 127 6.24 -19.40 -21.52
CA ARG A 127 4.79 -19.23 -21.72
C ARG A 127 4.54 -18.48 -23.01
N ALA A 128 3.63 -19.01 -23.83
CA ALA A 128 3.03 -18.32 -24.95
C ALA A 128 1.69 -17.74 -24.52
N TRP A 129 1.46 -16.46 -24.82
CA TRP A 129 0.27 -15.71 -24.45
C TRP A 129 -0.45 -15.22 -25.69
N ASP A 130 -1.77 -15.31 -25.69
CA ASP A 130 -2.60 -14.58 -26.63
C ASP A 130 -2.54 -13.08 -26.28
N LEU A 131 -2.06 -12.25 -27.21
CA LEU A 131 -1.98 -10.81 -27.02
C LEU A 131 -3.36 -10.18 -26.78
N ALA A 132 -4.43 -10.71 -27.39
CA ALA A 132 -5.76 -10.12 -27.32
C ALA A 132 -6.37 -10.25 -25.92
N THR A 133 -6.38 -11.47 -25.38
CA THR A 133 -7.05 -11.80 -24.12
C THR A 133 -6.11 -11.92 -22.92
N GLY A 134 -4.81 -12.10 -23.16
CA GLY A 134 -3.83 -12.42 -22.14
C GLY A 134 -3.97 -13.85 -21.59
N HIS A 135 -4.64 -14.77 -22.30
CA HIS A 135 -4.68 -16.19 -21.94
C HIS A 135 -3.38 -16.90 -22.29
N ILE A 136 -3.03 -17.92 -21.51
CA ILE A 136 -1.89 -18.80 -21.82
C ILE A 136 -2.32 -19.76 -22.92
N LEU A 137 -1.56 -19.79 -24.02
CA LEU A 137 -1.74 -20.70 -25.14
C LEU A 137 -0.95 -22.00 -24.94
N ASN A 138 0.32 -21.87 -24.54
CA ASN A 138 1.16 -23.00 -24.18
C ASN A 138 2.12 -22.66 -23.04
N GLU A 139 2.49 -23.67 -22.25
CA GLU A 139 3.45 -23.58 -21.16
C GLU A 139 4.35 -24.80 -21.17
N TRP A 140 5.67 -24.59 -21.11
CA TRP A 140 6.63 -25.69 -21.03
C TRP A 140 7.87 -25.29 -20.20
N PRO A 141 8.44 -26.22 -19.41
CA PRO A 141 9.58 -25.94 -18.56
C PRO A 141 10.93 -26.26 -19.22
N ILE A 142 11.96 -25.50 -18.86
CA ILE A 142 13.38 -25.78 -19.11
C ILE A 142 14.03 -26.03 -17.75
N ALA A 143 14.46 -27.27 -17.52
CA ALA A 143 15.25 -27.60 -16.34
C ALA A 143 16.69 -27.14 -16.53
N GLU A 144 17.10 -26.12 -15.78
CA GLU A 144 18.51 -25.72 -15.72
C GLU A 144 19.28 -26.74 -14.87
N GLN A 145 20.33 -27.33 -15.43
CA GLN A 145 21.11 -28.37 -14.74
C GLN A 145 22.01 -27.80 -13.63
N ASN A 146 22.30 -26.49 -13.65
CA ASN A 146 23.25 -25.87 -12.74
C ASN A 146 22.63 -24.66 -12.00
N THR A 147 22.13 -24.92 -10.79
CA THR A 147 21.40 -23.95 -9.95
C THR A 147 22.23 -22.73 -9.57
N ASP A 148 23.55 -22.86 -9.50
CA ASP A 148 24.43 -21.78 -9.03
C ASP A 148 24.70 -20.71 -10.10
N ARG A 149 24.35 -20.97 -11.37
CA ARG A 149 24.74 -20.15 -12.53
C ARG A 149 23.57 -19.45 -13.23
N ILE A 150 22.40 -19.41 -12.62
CA ILE A 150 21.18 -18.85 -13.23
C ILE A 150 21.28 -17.33 -13.51
N LYS A 151 22.17 -16.62 -12.80
CA LYS A 151 22.37 -15.17 -13.02
C LYS A 151 23.04 -14.85 -14.34
N ASP A 152 23.85 -15.77 -14.86
CA ASP A 152 24.63 -15.57 -16.08
C ASP A 152 23.84 -15.91 -17.34
N VAL A 153 22.78 -16.71 -17.19
CA VAL A 153 21.90 -17.12 -18.29
C VAL A 153 21.25 -15.90 -18.94
N LYS A 154 21.37 -15.80 -20.25
CA LYS A 154 20.70 -14.78 -21.08
C LYS A 154 19.67 -15.46 -21.98
N TRP A 155 18.60 -14.72 -22.28
CA TRP A 155 17.48 -15.20 -23.09
C TRP A 155 17.22 -14.23 -24.23
N HIS A 156 17.08 -14.77 -25.44
CA HIS A 156 16.72 -13.99 -26.62
C HIS A 156 15.58 -14.68 -27.37
N ILE A 157 14.58 -13.90 -27.80
CA ILE A 157 13.45 -14.40 -28.58
C ILE A 157 13.51 -13.69 -29.93
N LYS A 158 13.53 -14.46 -31.02
CA LYS A 158 13.52 -13.93 -32.38
C LYS A 158 12.82 -14.90 -33.32
N ASP A 159 11.92 -14.39 -34.16
CA ASP A 159 11.26 -15.15 -35.24
C ASP A 159 10.66 -16.49 -34.78
N GLY A 160 9.97 -16.50 -33.63
CA GLY A 160 9.36 -17.71 -33.07
C GLY A 160 10.35 -18.72 -32.47
N THR A 161 11.65 -18.41 -32.44
CA THR A 161 12.68 -19.23 -31.79
C THR A 161 13.10 -18.62 -30.46
N LEU A 162 13.17 -19.43 -29.41
CA LEU A 162 13.75 -19.07 -28.12
C LEU A 162 15.19 -19.54 -28.05
N HIS A 163 16.11 -18.62 -27.78
CA HIS A 163 17.52 -18.93 -27.57
C HIS A 163 17.87 -18.87 -26.08
N HIS A 164 18.30 -20.01 -25.56
CA HIS A 164 18.90 -20.17 -24.25
C HIS A 164 20.42 -20.04 -24.36
N ILE A 165 20.98 -18.97 -23.77
CA ILE A 165 22.40 -18.61 -23.90
C ILE A 165 23.08 -18.79 -22.55
N LEU A 166 23.97 -19.78 -22.46
CA LEU A 166 24.71 -20.13 -21.25
C LEU A 166 26.22 -19.91 -21.47
N PRO A 167 26.83 -18.88 -20.86
CA PRO A 167 28.29 -18.74 -20.86
C PRO A 167 28.91 -19.82 -19.96
N ILE A 168 29.96 -20.48 -20.44
CA ILE A 168 30.77 -21.47 -19.72
C ILE A 168 32.16 -20.87 -19.51
N TYR A 169 32.50 -20.57 -18.26
CA TYR A 169 33.76 -19.92 -17.92
C TYR A 169 34.96 -20.71 -18.43
N ASN A 170 35.98 -19.98 -18.90
CA ASN A 170 37.22 -20.50 -19.45
C ASN A 170 37.04 -21.47 -20.64
N SER A 171 35.86 -21.45 -21.29
CA SER A 171 35.59 -22.33 -22.43
C SER A 171 34.87 -21.63 -23.57
N GLY A 172 33.64 -21.19 -23.37
CA GLY A 172 32.83 -20.69 -24.48
C GLY A 172 31.39 -20.43 -24.11
N VAL A 173 30.58 -20.11 -25.10
CA VAL A 173 29.14 -19.85 -24.93
C VAL A 173 28.35 -20.97 -25.60
N GLU A 174 27.48 -21.61 -24.84
CA GLU A 174 26.52 -22.57 -25.36
C GLU A 174 25.19 -21.86 -25.67
N VAL A 175 24.72 -22.00 -26.90
CA VAL A 175 23.45 -21.44 -27.38
C VAL A 175 22.55 -22.57 -27.81
N THR A 176 21.50 -22.84 -27.04
CA THR A 176 20.47 -23.82 -27.40
C THR A 176 19.22 -23.11 -27.87
N SER A 177 18.80 -23.39 -29.10
CA SER A 177 17.57 -22.90 -29.71
C SER A 177 16.44 -23.90 -29.49
N TYR A 178 15.28 -23.38 -29.11
CA TYR A 178 14.01 -24.10 -28.98
C TYR A 178 12.95 -23.42 -29.83
N ASP A 179 12.00 -24.18 -30.34
CA ASP A 179 10.74 -23.61 -30.83
C ASP A 179 10.02 -22.96 -29.64
N SER A 180 9.68 -21.67 -29.76
CA SER A 180 9.12 -20.92 -28.64
C SER A 180 7.74 -21.40 -28.22
N LYS A 181 6.96 -21.98 -29.16
CA LYS A 181 5.61 -22.43 -28.91
C LYS A 181 5.61 -23.86 -28.40
N THR A 182 6.27 -24.81 -29.08
CA THR A 182 6.21 -26.24 -28.75
C THR A 182 7.24 -26.67 -27.70
N GLY A 183 8.33 -25.91 -27.54
CA GLY A 183 9.48 -26.30 -26.71
C GLY A 183 10.37 -27.36 -27.34
N GLU A 184 10.16 -27.69 -28.61
CA GLU A 184 11.03 -28.63 -29.34
C GLU A 184 12.44 -28.06 -29.44
N LYS A 185 13.44 -28.85 -29.04
CA LYS A 185 14.85 -28.46 -29.14
C LYS A 185 15.30 -28.51 -30.59
N LEU A 186 15.57 -27.35 -31.18
CA LEU A 186 15.95 -27.23 -32.59
C LEU A 186 17.45 -27.50 -32.81
N LYS A 187 18.32 -26.71 -32.16
CA LYS A 187 19.78 -26.79 -32.38
C LYS A 187 20.55 -26.29 -31.17
N THR A 188 21.63 -26.98 -30.81
CA THR A 188 22.64 -26.48 -29.86
C THR A 188 23.92 -26.11 -30.61
N ARG A 189 24.48 -24.95 -30.29
CA ARG A 189 25.75 -24.45 -30.81
C ARG A 189 26.68 -24.14 -29.64
N ARG A 190 27.99 -24.34 -29.82
CA ARG A 190 29.01 -23.91 -28.87
C ARG A 190 30.00 -23.00 -29.60
N VAL A 191 30.15 -21.78 -29.10
CA VAL A 191 31.07 -20.79 -29.66
C VAL A 191 32.25 -20.65 -28.69
N SER A 192 33.47 -20.76 -29.20
CA SER A 192 34.68 -20.65 -28.37
C SER A 192 34.85 -19.23 -27.83
N ALA A 193 34.94 -19.09 -26.51
CA ALA A 193 35.13 -17.81 -25.83
C ALA A 193 35.86 -18.04 -24.50
N PRO A 194 37.14 -18.47 -24.54
CA PRO A 194 37.90 -18.86 -23.36
C PRO A 194 38.22 -17.68 -22.43
N PHE A 195 38.06 -16.44 -22.89
CA PHE A 195 38.31 -15.23 -22.10
C PHE A 195 37.21 -14.92 -21.07
N ILE A 196 36.00 -15.50 -21.22
CA ILE A 196 34.88 -15.28 -20.30
C ILE A 196 35.19 -15.98 -18.98
N SER A 197 35.20 -15.22 -17.89
CA SER A 197 35.48 -15.68 -16.54
C SER A 197 34.48 -15.08 -15.54
N GLN A 198 34.61 -15.38 -14.25
CA GLN A 198 33.73 -14.83 -13.23
C GLN A 198 33.86 -13.30 -13.07
N GLU A 199 35.00 -12.72 -13.48
CA GLU A 199 35.29 -11.29 -13.43
C GLU A 199 34.85 -10.54 -14.70
N THR A 200 34.51 -11.25 -15.78
CA THR A 200 34.09 -10.59 -17.03
C THR A 200 32.63 -10.16 -16.96
N GLU A 201 32.37 -8.89 -17.23
CA GLU A 201 31.02 -8.36 -17.33
C GLU A 201 30.49 -8.55 -18.76
N CYS A 202 29.42 -9.34 -18.94
CA CYS A 202 28.84 -9.62 -20.25
C CYS A 202 27.39 -9.13 -20.38
N VAL A 203 27.12 -8.40 -21.46
CA VAL A 203 25.78 -7.94 -21.85
C VAL A 203 25.38 -8.52 -23.20
N LEU A 204 24.08 -8.77 -23.36
CA LEU A 204 23.53 -9.31 -24.61
C LEU A 204 23.10 -8.16 -25.52
N ALA A 205 23.71 -8.07 -26.70
CA ALA A 205 23.32 -7.19 -27.80
C ALA A 205 23.09 -8.07 -29.03
N ALA A 206 22.02 -8.87 -28.98
CA ALA A 206 21.77 -9.94 -29.94
C ALA A 206 21.79 -9.42 -31.39
N PRO A 207 22.53 -10.08 -32.31
CA PRO A 207 23.05 -11.45 -32.24
C PRO A 207 24.42 -11.64 -31.54
N TYR A 208 24.98 -10.59 -30.92
CA TYR A 208 26.30 -10.65 -30.28
C TYR A 208 26.20 -10.67 -28.75
N LEU A 209 27.17 -11.33 -28.11
CA LEU A 209 27.44 -11.20 -26.68
C LEU A 209 28.69 -10.34 -26.51
N ALA A 210 28.53 -9.17 -25.90
CA ALA A 210 29.63 -8.26 -25.62
C ALA A 210 30.11 -8.49 -24.18
N CYS A 211 31.41 -8.72 -24.01
CA CYS A 211 32.03 -8.97 -22.71
C CYS A 211 33.21 -8.01 -22.49
N LEU A 212 33.22 -7.33 -21.35
CA LEU A 212 34.30 -6.46 -20.93
C LEU A 212 35.28 -7.25 -20.05
N LYS A 213 36.58 -7.16 -20.38
CA LYS A 213 37.66 -7.78 -19.61
C LYS A 213 38.83 -6.80 -19.47
N GLY A 214 39.27 -6.57 -18.24
CA GLY A 214 40.50 -5.82 -17.93
C GLY A 214 40.32 -4.78 -16.84
N ASP A 215 41.44 -4.25 -16.36
CA ASP A 215 41.51 -3.28 -15.26
C ASP A 215 41.27 -1.84 -15.74
N SER A 216 41.44 -0.87 -14.83
CA SER A 216 41.14 0.55 -15.02
C SER A 216 41.85 1.27 -16.18
N SER A 217 42.90 0.68 -16.77
CA SER A 217 43.65 1.29 -17.89
C SER A 217 43.78 0.41 -19.13
N LEU A 218 43.50 -0.90 -19.05
CA LEU A 218 43.73 -1.88 -20.11
C LEU A 218 42.51 -2.78 -20.32
N ALA A 219 41.32 -2.17 -20.40
CA ALA A 219 40.10 -2.89 -20.70
C ALA A 219 39.95 -3.19 -22.20
N VAL A 220 39.48 -4.39 -22.51
CA VAL A 220 39.18 -4.87 -23.86
C VAL A 220 37.74 -5.37 -23.90
N VAL A 221 37.00 -4.92 -24.92
CA VAL A 221 35.65 -5.41 -25.21
C VAL A 221 35.75 -6.53 -26.23
N PHE A 222 35.31 -7.72 -25.85
CA PHE A 222 35.21 -8.88 -26.72
C PHE A 222 33.77 -9.03 -27.22
N LEU A 223 33.61 -9.25 -28.52
CA LEU A 223 32.33 -9.45 -29.20
C LEU A 223 32.27 -10.87 -29.73
N VAL A 224 31.32 -11.66 -29.24
CA VAL A 224 31.11 -13.05 -29.64
C VAL A 224 29.84 -13.14 -30.47
N HIS A 225 29.94 -13.57 -31.73
CA HIS A 225 28.76 -13.84 -32.55
C HIS A 225 28.10 -15.15 -32.11
N LEU A 226 26.85 -15.10 -31.65
CA LEU A 226 26.20 -16.25 -30.99
C LEU A 226 25.69 -17.32 -31.95
N PHE A 227 25.41 -16.94 -33.21
CA PHE A 227 24.76 -17.84 -34.17
C PHE A 227 25.69 -18.35 -35.28
N ASP A 228 26.93 -17.90 -35.30
CA ASP A 228 27.96 -18.29 -36.28
C ASP A 228 29.12 -18.92 -35.51
N THR A 229 29.29 -20.23 -35.67
CA THR A 229 30.33 -21.00 -34.99
C THR A 229 31.72 -20.82 -35.61
N ASN A 230 31.80 -20.29 -36.83
CA ASN A 230 33.06 -20.09 -37.54
C ASN A 230 33.63 -18.68 -37.30
N ALA A 231 32.78 -17.74 -36.85
CA ALA A 231 33.21 -16.39 -36.50
C ALA A 231 34.13 -16.42 -35.27
N GLN A 232 35.35 -15.90 -35.43
CA GLN A 232 36.23 -15.68 -34.28
C GLN A 232 35.75 -14.47 -33.46
N PRO A 233 35.94 -14.49 -32.12
CA PRO A 233 35.63 -13.34 -31.28
C PRO A 233 36.41 -12.11 -31.74
N GLN A 234 35.71 -10.99 -31.93
CA GLN A 234 36.35 -9.72 -32.23
C GLN A 234 36.72 -9.02 -30.92
N SER A 235 37.83 -8.27 -30.92
CA SER A 235 38.25 -7.51 -29.75
C SER A 235 38.49 -6.06 -30.09
N VAL A 236 37.91 -5.15 -29.31
CA VAL A 236 38.09 -3.71 -29.43
C VAL A 236 38.69 -3.19 -28.12
N THR A 237 39.82 -2.49 -28.20
CA THR A 237 40.49 -1.96 -27.00
C THR A 237 39.80 -0.68 -26.53
N ILE A 238 39.83 -0.40 -25.23
CA ILE A 238 39.23 0.83 -24.71
C ILE A 238 39.88 2.09 -25.29
N ASN A 239 41.18 2.04 -25.62
CA ASN A 239 41.91 3.12 -26.28
C ASN A 239 41.36 3.43 -27.68
N THR A 240 40.91 2.41 -28.42
CA THR A 240 40.24 2.64 -29.72
C THR A 240 38.86 3.28 -29.57
N ILE A 241 38.21 3.11 -28.42
CA ILE A 241 36.87 3.66 -28.16
C ILE A 241 36.97 5.08 -27.61
N PHE A 242 37.81 5.32 -26.60
CA PHE A 242 37.89 6.61 -25.89
C PHE A 242 39.11 7.47 -26.23
N GLY A 243 40.12 6.93 -26.92
CA GLY A 243 41.44 7.54 -27.08
C GLY A 243 42.35 7.28 -25.87
N ALA A 244 43.57 7.83 -25.91
CA ALA A 244 44.49 7.77 -24.78
C ALA A 244 44.01 8.66 -23.64
N GLY A 245 44.04 8.16 -22.40
CA GLY A 245 43.76 8.94 -21.18
C GLY A 245 42.42 8.66 -20.48
N ALA A 246 41.58 7.77 -21.01
CA ALA A 246 40.38 7.34 -20.28
C ALA A 246 40.74 6.48 -19.06
N GLN A 247 40.11 6.76 -17.92
CA GLN A 247 40.33 6.02 -16.69
C GLN A 247 39.05 5.26 -16.28
N GLY A 248 39.24 4.01 -15.84
CA GLY A 248 38.16 3.19 -15.29
C GLY A 248 37.67 3.67 -13.92
N PRO A 249 36.63 3.02 -13.36
CA PRO A 249 36.06 1.75 -13.82
C PRO A 249 35.22 1.92 -15.10
N PHE A 250 35.43 1.03 -16.06
CA PHE A 250 34.59 0.94 -17.25
C PHE A 250 33.38 0.06 -16.96
N ARG A 251 32.19 0.49 -17.37
CA ARG A 251 30.96 -0.29 -17.22
C ARG A 251 30.31 -0.52 -18.57
N LEU A 252 29.89 -1.76 -18.81
CA LEU A 252 29.28 -2.17 -20.07
C LEU A 252 27.76 -2.26 -19.93
N GLU A 253 27.03 -1.55 -20.79
CA GLU A 253 25.56 -1.55 -20.80
C GLU A 253 25.04 -1.87 -22.22
N SER A 254 23.96 -2.65 -22.31
CA SER A 254 23.25 -2.86 -23.58
C SER A 254 22.30 -1.69 -23.83
N VAL A 255 22.37 -1.07 -25.01
CA VAL A 255 21.38 -0.06 -25.41
C VAL A 255 20.11 -0.78 -25.85
N ARG A 256 18.96 -0.34 -25.32
CA ARG A 256 17.66 -0.93 -25.68
C ARG A 256 17.27 -0.49 -27.09
N GLY A 257 16.64 -1.39 -27.85
CA GLY A 257 16.16 -1.07 -29.18
C GLY A 257 16.17 -2.26 -30.13
N GLU A 258 16.01 -1.95 -31.41
CA GLU A 258 15.96 -2.95 -32.49
C GLU A 258 17.35 -3.34 -33.01
N GLU A 259 18.40 -2.60 -32.64
CA GLU A 259 19.76 -2.75 -33.17
C GLU A 259 20.77 -3.18 -32.10
N PRO A 260 21.77 -4.00 -32.45
CA PRO A 260 22.81 -4.45 -31.51
C PRO A 260 23.81 -3.33 -31.22
N VAL A 261 23.49 -2.53 -30.21
CA VAL A 261 24.29 -1.38 -29.79
C VAL A 261 24.63 -1.50 -28.31
N ILE A 262 25.88 -1.22 -27.95
CA ILE A 262 26.34 -1.18 -26.56
C ILE A 262 26.85 0.21 -26.21
N SER A 263 26.68 0.59 -24.96
CA SER A 263 27.28 1.80 -24.38
C SER A 263 28.30 1.41 -23.32
N ILE A 264 29.39 2.15 -23.30
CA ILE A 264 30.47 1.97 -22.34
C ILE A 264 30.62 3.27 -21.56
N ASN A 265 30.63 3.19 -20.24
CA ASN A 265 30.87 4.34 -19.37
C ASN A 265 32.36 4.39 -19.00
N ALA A 266 32.92 5.59 -18.92
CA ALA A 266 34.28 5.86 -18.50
C ALA A 266 34.35 7.08 -17.56
N ASP A 267 35.52 7.29 -16.95
CA ASP A 267 35.83 8.45 -16.11
C ASP A 267 34.85 8.59 -14.93
N ASN A 268 34.60 7.48 -14.23
CA ASN A 268 33.68 7.38 -13.09
C ASN A 268 32.22 7.81 -13.42
N ASP A 269 31.67 7.23 -14.50
CA ASP A 269 30.31 7.52 -15.03
C ASP A 269 30.09 8.98 -15.49
N GLN A 270 31.15 9.73 -15.81
CA GLN A 270 31.04 11.10 -16.33
C GLN A 270 30.70 11.12 -17.83
N ARG A 271 31.28 10.21 -18.62
CA ARG A 271 31.07 10.14 -20.08
C ARG A 271 30.81 8.73 -20.58
N LYS A 272 30.01 8.67 -21.64
CA LYS A 272 29.53 7.48 -22.33
C LYS A 272 29.95 7.54 -23.80
N ARG A 273 30.37 6.41 -24.35
CA ARG A 273 30.53 6.21 -25.81
C ARG A 273 29.77 4.98 -26.26
N ILE A 274 29.35 5.00 -27.52
CA ILE A 274 28.55 3.94 -28.12
C ILE A 274 29.42 3.16 -29.11
N LEU A 275 29.27 1.83 -29.11
CA LEU A 275 29.82 0.95 -30.11
C LEU A 275 28.67 0.28 -30.87
N ILE A 276 28.59 0.52 -32.18
CA ILE A 276 27.66 -0.17 -33.07
C ILE A 276 28.28 -1.50 -33.42
N ILE A 277 27.58 -2.59 -33.10
CA ILE A 277 28.09 -3.94 -33.34
C ILE A 277 27.57 -4.42 -34.70
N GLY A 278 28.49 -4.87 -35.55
CA GLY A 278 28.21 -5.43 -36.87
C GLY A 278 29.36 -6.32 -37.31
N GLU A 279 29.51 -6.54 -38.62
CA GLU A 279 30.67 -7.27 -39.15
C GLU A 279 32.00 -6.61 -38.77
N LEU A 280 32.01 -5.26 -38.72
CA LEU A 280 33.09 -4.47 -38.16
C LEU A 280 32.49 -3.58 -37.05
N PRO A 281 33.07 -3.59 -35.84
CA PRO A 281 32.58 -2.77 -34.74
C PRO A 281 32.99 -1.31 -34.97
N ILE A 282 32.01 -0.41 -35.02
CA ILE A 282 32.22 1.01 -35.33
C ILE A 282 32.05 1.83 -34.05
N PRO A 283 33.13 2.39 -33.47
CA PRO A 283 33.02 3.27 -32.31
C PRO A 283 32.57 4.66 -32.75
N ILE A 284 31.51 5.16 -32.13
CA ILE A 284 31.06 6.55 -32.32
C ILE A 284 31.91 7.45 -31.42
N GLN A 285 32.73 8.31 -32.03
CA GLN A 285 33.69 9.17 -31.32
C GLN A 285 33.08 10.37 -30.58
N ARG A 286 31.74 10.43 -30.49
CA ARG A 286 31.03 11.50 -29.76
C ARG A 286 30.89 11.12 -28.29
N ASP A 287 31.36 12.00 -27.41
CA ASP A 287 31.14 11.85 -25.98
C ASP A 287 29.70 12.24 -25.62
N ILE A 288 29.03 11.34 -24.91
CA ILE A 288 27.68 11.51 -24.38
C ILE A 288 27.80 11.64 -22.86
N ALA A 289 26.99 12.48 -22.21
CA ALA A 289 27.03 12.59 -20.75
C ALA A 289 26.63 11.27 -20.08
N GLY A 290 27.29 10.90 -18.99
CA GLY A 290 27.08 9.60 -18.35
C GLY A 290 25.69 9.38 -17.75
N ASP A 291 24.98 10.47 -17.41
CA ASP A 291 23.61 10.45 -16.90
C ASP A 291 22.54 10.25 -18.00
N THR A 292 22.92 10.36 -19.27
CA THR A 292 22.01 10.16 -20.39
C THR A 292 21.55 8.71 -20.51
N THR A 293 20.29 8.53 -20.88
CA THR A 293 19.76 7.20 -21.24
C THR A 293 19.51 7.11 -22.74
N LEU A 294 19.81 5.93 -23.29
CA LEU A 294 19.89 5.71 -24.73
C LEU A 294 18.84 4.67 -25.17
N TYR A 295 18.22 4.92 -26.30
CA TYR A 295 17.30 3.98 -26.95
C TYR A 295 17.47 4.05 -28.47
N VAL A 296 17.46 2.92 -29.17
CA VAL A 296 17.55 2.88 -30.64
C VAL A 296 16.21 2.48 -31.25
N VAL A 297 15.74 3.28 -32.22
CA VAL A 297 14.48 3.05 -32.94
C VAL A 297 14.74 3.15 -34.45
N SER A 298 14.06 2.33 -35.26
CA SER A 298 14.05 2.48 -36.71
C SER A 298 12.92 3.41 -37.15
N VAL A 299 13.23 4.38 -38.01
CA VAL A 299 12.27 5.32 -38.60
C VAL A 299 12.51 5.38 -40.10
N ASP A 300 11.54 4.98 -40.92
CA ASP A 300 11.66 4.95 -42.39
C ASP A 300 12.95 4.24 -42.89
N ASN A 301 13.32 3.12 -42.23
CA ASN A 301 14.57 2.36 -42.43
C ASN A 301 15.87 3.07 -42.03
N GLU A 302 15.81 4.28 -41.49
CA GLU A 302 16.96 4.92 -40.84
C GLU A 302 17.03 4.53 -39.36
N LYS A 303 18.25 4.30 -38.87
CA LYS A 303 18.50 3.98 -37.46
C LYS A 303 18.69 5.26 -36.68
N VAL A 304 17.81 5.51 -35.71
CA VAL A 304 17.79 6.72 -34.90
C VAL A 304 18.13 6.39 -33.45
N LEU A 305 19.10 7.10 -32.89
CA LEU A 305 19.44 7.12 -31.49
C LEU A 305 18.63 8.21 -30.77
N LEU A 306 17.90 7.83 -29.74
CA LEU A 306 17.20 8.72 -28.84
C LEU A 306 18.03 8.86 -27.56
N GLU A 307 18.41 10.09 -27.23
CA GLU A 307 19.11 10.43 -25.99
C GLU A 307 18.16 11.18 -25.08
N THR A 308 17.92 10.65 -23.89
CA THR A 308 17.07 11.29 -22.89
C THR A 308 17.93 11.87 -21.79
N THR A 309 17.78 13.18 -21.57
CA THR A 309 18.43 13.92 -20.49
C THR A 309 17.39 14.59 -19.60
N TYR A 310 17.72 14.71 -18.31
CA TYR A 310 16.86 15.38 -17.33
C TYR A 310 17.67 16.45 -16.61
N LYS A 311 17.42 17.72 -16.97
CA LYS A 311 18.13 18.87 -16.39
C LYS A 311 17.12 19.91 -15.93
N ASN A 312 17.26 20.39 -14.70
CA ASN A 312 16.42 21.45 -14.12
C ASN A 312 14.90 21.20 -14.25
N GLY A 313 14.43 19.96 -14.06
CA GLY A 313 13.01 19.62 -14.18
C GLY A 313 12.48 19.50 -15.62
N LYS A 314 13.36 19.67 -16.62
CA LYS A 314 13.06 19.55 -18.03
C LYS A 314 13.61 18.24 -18.57
N ILE A 315 12.75 17.49 -19.25
CA ILE A 315 13.08 16.28 -19.98
C ILE A 315 13.32 16.69 -21.42
N GLU A 316 14.50 16.37 -21.93
CA GLU A 316 14.88 16.61 -23.31
C GLU A 316 15.24 15.28 -23.96
N ILE A 317 14.48 14.91 -24.98
CA ILE A 317 14.69 13.73 -25.81
C ILE A 317 15.23 14.23 -27.15
N THR A 318 16.52 14.08 -27.38
CA THR A 318 17.16 14.43 -28.64
C THR A 318 17.22 13.20 -29.53
N ALA A 319 16.79 13.35 -30.78
CA ALA A 319 16.91 12.31 -31.80
C ALA A 319 18.12 12.59 -32.68
N MET A 320 18.94 11.58 -32.93
CA MET A 320 20.13 11.67 -33.78
C MET A 320 20.23 10.45 -34.68
N ASN A 321 20.77 10.62 -35.89
CA ASN A 321 21.08 9.48 -36.74
C ASN A 321 22.21 8.65 -36.10
N LEU A 322 22.04 7.33 -36.03
CA LEU A 322 22.95 6.43 -35.32
C LEU A 322 24.37 6.41 -35.94
N SER A 323 24.48 6.49 -37.26
CA SER A 323 25.77 6.34 -37.95
C SER A 323 26.51 7.68 -38.11
N SER A 324 25.79 8.73 -38.52
CA SER A 324 26.37 10.04 -38.78
C SER A 324 26.39 10.97 -37.56
N SER A 325 25.68 10.63 -36.48
CA SER A 325 25.45 11.51 -35.32
C SER A 325 24.86 12.88 -35.68
N THR A 326 24.13 12.99 -36.80
CA THR A 326 23.44 14.23 -37.20
C THR A 326 22.11 14.37 -36.43
N PRO A 327 21.79 15.56 -35.88
CA PRO A 327 20.57 15.77 -35.12
C PRO A 327 19.32 15.79 -36.03
N LEU A 328 18.24 15.16 -35.55
CA LEU A 328 16.93 15.09 -36.19
C LEU A 328 15.91 15.87 -35.33
N PRO A 329 15.76 17.19 -35.53
CA PRO A 329 14.94 18.03 -34.67
C PRO A 329 13.44 17.69 -34.74
N GLU A 330 12.96 17.15 -35.86
CA GLU A 330 11.55 16.80 -36.06
C GLU A 330 11.06 15.66 -35.14
N LEU A 331 11.99 14.79 -34.72
CA LEU A 331 11.72 13.66 -33.83
C LEU A 331 12.10 13.97 -32.38
N SER A 332 12.75 15.11 -32.14
CA SER A 332 13.16 15.53 -30.81
C SER A 332 11.98 16.07 -30.03
N ALA A 333 11.95 15.79 -28.73
CA ALA A 333 10.86 16.18 -27.85
C ALA A 333 11.35 16.84 -26.56
N THR A 334 10.54 17.75 -26.04
CA THR A 334 10.80 18.42 -24.78
C THR A 334 9.54 18.41 -23.93
N LEU A 335 9.68 18.01 -22.67
CA LEU A 335 8.58 17.95 -21.72
C LEU A 335 9.00 18.54 -20.37
N THR A 336 8.10 19.29 -19.74
CA THR A 336 8.17 19.66 -18.33
C THR A 336 6.90 19.15 -17.65
N HIS A 337 7.04 18.22 -16.71
CA HIS A 337 5.89 17.68 -15.98
C HIS A 337 6.31 17.13 -14.61
N ALA A 338 5.56 17.47 -13.55
CA ALA A 338 5.93 17.13 -12.17
C ALA A 338 5.96 15.61 -11.88
N SER A 339 5.09 14.84 -12.53
CA SER A 339 5.01 13.38 -12.33
C SER A 339 6.16 12.60 -12.94
N VAL A 340 6.91 13.16 -13.90
CA VAL A 340 7.96 12.43 -14.63
C VAL A 340 9.31 13.01 -14.26
N GLN A 341 10.12 12.22 -13.56
CA GLN A 341 11.43 12.64 -13.07
C GLN A 341 12.49 11.65 -13.51
N SER A 342 13.60 12.16 -14.07
CA SER A 342 14.72 11.33 -14.56
C SER A 342 14.26 10.08 -15.35
N PRO A 343 13.46 10.24 -16.42
CA PRO A 343 12.87 9.11 -17.14
C PRO A 343 13.88 8.34 -17.98
N THR A 344 13.59 7.06 -18.15
CA THR A 344 14.25 6.15 -19.10
C THR A 344 13.23 5.68 -20.14
N ILE A 345 13.61 5.63 -21.41
CA ILE A 345 12.74 5.09 -22.46
C ILE A 345 12.72 3.56 -22.34
N MET A 346 11.53 3.00 -22.14
CA MET A 346 11.31 1.56 -22.04
C MET A 346 10.94 0.94 -23.39
N ALA A 347 10.18 1.67 -24.20
CA ALA A 347 9.83 1.30 -25.56
C ALA A 347 9.55 2.58 -26.37
N SER A 348 9.79 2.53 -27.68
CA SER A 348 9.40 3.60 -28.60
C SER A 348 9.02 3.06 -29.97
N VAL A 349 8.00 3.68 -30.60
CA VAL A 349 7.63 3.43 -31.99
C VAL A 349 7.26 4.75 -32.67
N CYS A 350 7.73 4.93 -33.90
CA CYS A 350 7.49 6.10 -34.72
C CYS A 350 6.74 5.74 -36.02
N PRO A 351 5.44 5.41 -35.96
CA PRO A 351 4.68 5.12 -37.17
C PRO A 351 4.55 6.35 -38.06
N ARG A 352 4.60 6.13 -39.37
CA ARG A 352 4.31 7.14 -40.38
C ARG A 352 2.79 7.37 -40.47
N GLN A 353 2.36 8.62 -40.34
CA GLN A 353 0.98 9.04 -40.53
C GLN A 353 0.87 9.97 -41.75
N THR A 354 -0.36 10.26 -42.18
CA THR A 354 -0.64 11.17 -43.31
C THR A 354 -0.10 12.59 -43.10
N LYS A 355 0.10 13.01 -41.84
CA LYS A 355 0.63 14.32 -41.44
C LYS A 355 2.13 14.31 -41.09
N GLY A 356 2.84 13.20 -41.33
CA GLY A 356 4.25 13.02 -40.96
C GLY A 356 4.48 11.87 -39.98
N VAL A 357 5.72 11.71 -39.52
CA VAL A 357 6.11 10.66 -38.55
C VAL A 357 5.71 11.09 -37.15
N THR A 358 5.05 10.19 -36.41
CA THR A 358 4.64 10.48 -35.03
C THR A 358 5.23 9.52 -34.03
N CYS A 359 6.24 9.95 -33.27
CA CYS A 359 6.86 9.10 -32.26
C CYS A 359 6.04 9.04 -30.97
N ARG A 360 5.92 7.82 -30.45
CA ARG A 360 5.41 7.54 -29.10
C ARG A 360 6.54 6.93 -28.28
N HIS A 361 6.71 7.43 -27.06
CA HIS A 361 7.74 6.97 -26.13
C HIS A 361 7.07 6.59 -24.81
N LEU A 362 7.29 5.36 -24.37
CA LEU A 362 6.94 4.93 -23.02
C LEU A 362 8.11 5.24 -22.11
N LEU A 363 7.89 6.17 -21.18
CA LEU A 363 8.87 6.63 -20.21
C LEU A 363 8.62 5.96 -18.86
N SER A 364 9.67 5.47 -18.24
CA SER A 364 9.66 4.99 -16.85
C SER A 364 10.64 5.82 -16.03
N SER A 365 10.14 6.48 -15.01
CA SER A 365 10.92 7.32 -14.10
C SER A 365 11.56 6.50 -12.98
N GLN A 366 12.58 7.10 -12.35
CA GLN A 366 13.27 6.48 -11.22
C GLN A 366 12.40 6.34 -9.97
N ASP A 367 11.35 7.15 -9.83
CA ASP A 367 10.34 7.05 -8.77
C ASP A 367 9.22 6.05 -9.11
N HIS A 368 9.42 5.22 -10.15
CA HIS A 368 8.46 4.25 -10.66
C HIS A 368 7.21 4.86 -11.29
N SER A 369 7.16 6.17 -11.57
CA SER A 369 6.08 6.70 -12.40
C SER A 369 6.27 6.28 -13.87
N VAL A 370 5.17 6.09 -14.57
CA VAL A 370 5.14 5.67 -15.97
C VAL A 370 4.35 6.69 -16.77
N ALA A 371 4.91 7.14 -17.88
CA ALA A 371 4.28 8.14 -18.73
C ALA A 371 4.35 7.73 -20.19
N LEU A 372 3.26 8.00 -20.94
CA LEU A 372 3.27 7.88 -22.39
C LEU A 372 3.36 9.27 -23.00
N LEU A 373 4.46 9.50 -23.71
CA LEU A 373 4.69 10.72 -24.47
C LEU A 373 4.37 10.48 -25.94
N GLN A 374 3.63 11.40 -26.56
CA GLN A 374 3.44 11.45 -28.00
C GLN A 374 3.96 12.81 -28.50
N HIS A 375 5.09 12.80 -29.23
CA HIS A 375 5.87 14.00 -29.56
C HIS A 375 6.11 14.88 -28.32
N ASN A 376 5.55 16.10 -28.28
CA ASN A 376 5.67 17.06 -27.18
C ASN A 376 4.48 17.05 -26.21
N LYS A 377 3.53 16.11 -26.35
CA LYS A 377 2.34 16.02 -25.51
C LYS A 377 2.34 14.76 -24.66
N LEU A 378 2.24 14.93 -23.35
CA LEU A 378 1.97 13.84 -22.41
C LEU A 378 0.53 13.34 -22.62
N VAL A 379 0.37 12.06 -22.96
CA VAL A 379 -0.95 11.44 -23.19
C VAL A 379 -1.58 11.05 -21.86
N TRP A 380 -0.84 10.33 -21.03
CA TRP A 380 -1.22 9.94 -19.69
C TRP A 380 0.03 9.70 -18.83
N ALA A 381 -0.15 9.79 -17.52
CA ALA A 381 0.85 9.40 -16.51
C ALA A 381 0.19 8.48 -15.47
N ARG A 382 0.95 7.51 -14.97
CA ARG A 382 0.54 6.52 -13.99
C ARG A 382 1.56 6.44 -12.87
N GLU A 383 1.06 6.36 -11.65
CA GLU A 383 1.87 6.33 -10.43
C GLU A 383 2.06 4.88 -9.95
N GLU A 384 2.93 4.11 -10.64
CA GLU A 384 3.15 2.69 -10.32
C GLU A 384 3.99 2.46 -9.04
N ALA A 385 4.49 3.54 -8.41
CA ALA A 385 5.15 3.47 -7.10
C ALA A 385 4.22 2.93 -6.00
N LEU A 386 2.91 3.18 -6.14
CA LEU A 386 1.86 2.75 -5.21
C LEU A 386 1.68 1.23 -5.13
N ALA A 387 2.26 0.48 -6.06
CA ALA A 387 2.35 -0.99 -5.97
C ALA A 387 3.32 -1.47 -4.86
N SER A 388 4.13 -0.57 -4.30
CA SER A 388 5.22 -0.89 -3.38
C SER A 388 5.18 -0.01 -2.11
N ILE A 389 4.05 0.00 -1.42
CA ILE A 389 3.84 0.76 -0.19
C ILE A 389 4.57 0.08 0.99
N VAL A 390 5.24 0.89 1.81
CA VAL A 390 6.04 0.47 2.96
C VAL A 390 5.44 0.96 4.29
N ALA A 391 4.87 2.16 4.32
CA ALA A 391 4.24 2.73 5.50
C ALA A 391 2.96 3.46 5.13
N VAL A 392 1.96 3.41 6.01
CA VAL A 392 0.64 4.00 5.84
C VAL A 392 0.19 4.58 7.17
N GLU A 393 -0.35 5.79 7.14
CA GLU A 393 -1.09 6.38 8.26
C GLU A 393 -2.38 7.03 7.73
N ILE A 394 -3.48 6.93 8.51
CA ILE A 394 -4.75 7.58 8.17
C ILE A 394 -4.98 8.74 9.14
N ILE A 395 -5.01 9.96 8.61
CA ILE A 395 -4.95 11.21 9.37
C ILE A 395 -6.27 11.97 9.22
N GLU A 396 -6.72 12.57 10.31
CA GLU A 396 -7.92 13.41 10.31
C GLU A 396 -7.72 14.68 9.48
N LEU A 397 -8.75 15.05 8.72
CA LEU A 397 -8.79 16.31 8.00
C LEU A 397 -8.93 17.50 8.97
N PRO A 398 -8.54 18.71 8.52
CA PRO A 398 -8.71 19.92 9.32
C PRO A 398 -10.18 20.22 9.59
N MET A 399 -10.41 20.95 10.69
CA MET A 399 -11.72 21.43 11.10
C MET A 399 -12.27 22.47 10.12
N SER A 400 -13.60 22.54 10.01
CA SER A 400 -14.25 23.58 9.22
C SER A 400 -14.01 24.97 9.83
N ASP A 401 -14.09 26.04 9.03
CA ASP A 401 -13.97 27.41 9.54
C ASP A 401 -14.98 27.72 10.66
N ARG A 402 -16.15 27.07 10.60
CA ARG A 402 -17.19 27.18 11.63
C ARG A 402 -16.73 26.55 12.94
N ASP A 403 -16.17 25.35 12.87
CA ASP A 403 -15.67 24.63 14.06
C ASP A 403 -14.42 25.33 14.64
N GLN A 404 -13.57 25.90 13.79
CA GLN A 404 -12.43 26.71 14.23
C GLN A 404 -12.89 27.97 14.99
N ALA A 405 -13.94 28.65 14.51
CA ALA A 405 -14.53 29.79 15.22
C ALA A 405 -15.10 29.39 16.59
N ILE A 406 -15.61 28.16 16.71
CA ILE A 406 -16.08 27.61 17.99
C ILE A 406 -14.89 27.33 18.93
N GLU A 407 -13.81 26.70 18.45
CA GLU A 407 -12.64 26.44 19.29
C GLU A 407 -12.00 27.75 19.82
N THR A 408 -11.89 28.77 18.96
CA THR A 408 -11.39 30.09 19.39
C THR A 408 -12.28 30.81 20.40
N GLU A 409 -13.58 30.47 20.49
CA GLU A 409 -14.47 30.94 21.55
C GLU A 409 -14.05 30.42 22.94
N PHE A 410 -13.41 29.24 23.01
CA PHE A 410 -13.14 28.53 24.26
C PHE A 410 -11.65 28.45 24.65
N ASP A 411 -10.71 28.65 23.71
CA ASP A 411 -9.27 28.36 23.93
C ASP A 411 -8.50 29.44 24.73
N GLN A 412 -9.09 30.59 25.04
CA GLN A 412 -8.37 31.68 25.72
C GLN A 412 -8.45 31.61 27.25
N LYS A 413 -7.26 31.62 27.88
CA LYS A 413 -6.97 31.61 29.33
C LYS A 413 -7.34 32.92 30.07
N GLU A 414 -8.34 33.65 29.62
CA GLU A 414 -8.82 34.84 30.32
C GLU A 414 -9.58 34.44 31.59
N ARG A 415 -9.36 35.17 32.69
CA ARG A 415 -9.97 34.87 34.00
C ARG A 415 -11.28 35.63 34.24
N ASP A 416 -11.64 36.57 33.37
CA ASP A 416 -12.83 37.42 33.55
C ASP A 416 -14.07 36.82 32.87
N VAL A 417 -15.14 36.62 33.65
CA VAL A 417 -16.38 35.98 33.20
C VAL A 417 -17.14 36.87 32.22
N LEU A 418 -17.05 38.20 32.39
CA LEU A 418 -17.74 39.17 31.53
C LEU A 418 -17.17 39.20 30.11
N SER A 419 -15.84 39.14 29.96
CA SER A 419 -15.20 39.07 28.65
C SER A 419 -15.57 37.78 27.91
N MET A 420 -15.59 36.64 28.62
CA MET A 420 -16.04 35.36 28.07
C MET A 420 -17.49 35.41 27.59
N PHE A 421 -18.39 36.00 28.38
CA PHE A 421 -19.81 36.12 28.01
C PHE A 421 -20.02 37.04 26.80
N LEU A 422 -19.39 38.22 26.78
CA LEU A 422 -19.46 39.14 25.65
C LEU A 422 -18.91 38.49 24.38
N ARG A 423 -17.76 37.78 24.45
CA ARG A 423 -17.19 37.03 23.33
C ARG A 423 -18.16 35.98 22.80
N ARG A 424 -18.78 35.19 23.68
CA ARG A 424 -19.77 34.18 23.32
C ARG A 424 -20.97 34.80 22.58
N ILE A 425 -21.52 35.91 23.08
CA ILE A 425 -22.60 36.62 22.40
C ILE A 425 -22.16 37.11 21.02
N THR A 426 -20.97 37.74 20.92
CA THR A 426 -20.45 38.22 19.64
C THR A 426 -20.25 37.07 18.65
N SER A 427 -19.68 35.94 19.08
CA SER A 427 -19.53 34.71 18.29
C SER A 427 -20.89 34.21 17.78
N GLN A 428 -21.88 34.09 18.67
CA GLN A 428 -23.22 33.61 18.32
C GLN A 428 -23.96 34.56 17.38
N ILE A 429 -23.86 35.88 17.57
CA ILE A 429 -24.42 36.87 16.65
C ILE A 429 -23.80 36.74 15.26
N ASN A 430 -22.49 36.52 15.17
CA ASN A 430 -21.81 36.27 13.90
C ASN A 430 -22.27 34.96 13.24
N GLN A 431 -22.50 33.89 14.02
CA GLN A 431 -23.07 32.64 13.52
C GLN A 431 -24.51 32.81 13.01
N VAL A 432 -25.34 33.59 13.69
CA VAL A 432 -26.71 33.90 13.25
C VAL A 432 -26.69 34.74 11.96
N ARG A 433 -25.79 35.74 11.89
CA ARG A 433 -25.59 36.54 10.69
C ARG A 433 -25.20 35.68 9.49
N THR A 434 -24.23 34.77 9.66
CA THR A 434 -23.80 33.85 8.58
C THR A 434 -24.92 32.86 8.19
N PHE A 435 -25.72 32.38 9.13
CA PHE A 435 -26.90 31.56 8.85
C PHE A 435 -27.92 32.29 7.97
N PHE A 436 -28.30 33.52 8.32
CA PHE A 436 -29.21 34.32 7.50
C PHE A 436 -28.63 34.67 6.13
N GLN A 437 -27.33 34.98 6.05
CA GLN A 437 -26.64 35.24 4.79
C GLN A 437 -26.61 34.00 3.87
N THR A 438 -26.49 32.81 4.44
CA THR A 438 -26.52 31.54 3.68
C THR A 438 -27.92 31.24 3.15
N ILE A 439 -28.98 31.49 3.93
CA ILE A 439 -30.37 31.30 3.48
C ILE A 439 -30.76 32.27 2.36
N LEU A 440 -30.20 33.48 2.38
CA LEU A 440 -30.47 34.53 1.41
C LEU A 440 -29.56 34.49 0.17
N ASP A 441 -28.66 33.49 0.05
CA ASP A 441 -27.67 33.35 -1.04
C ASP A 441 -26.85 34.64 -1.33
N LEU A 442 -26.59 35.45 -0.31
CA LEU A 442 -25.91 36.76 -0.45
C LEU A 442 -24.38 36.70 -0.38
N VAL A 443 -23.77 35.50 -0.39
CA VAL A 443 -22.31 35.33 -0.28
C VAL A 443 -21.74 34.72 -1.57
N PRO A 444 -20.78 35.38 -2.24
CA PRO A 444 -20.00 34.75 -3.31
C PRO A 444 -19.11 33.65 -2.70
N GLN A 445 -19.19 32.43 -3.23
CA GLN A 445 -18.29 31.35 -2.85
C GLN A 445 -16.83 31.76 -3.14
N GLN A 446 -15.99 31.84 -2.10
CA GLN A 446 -14.55 32.06 -2.28
C GLN A 446 -13.90 30.80 -2.87
N PHE A 447 -13.42 30.90 -4.12
CA PHE A 447 -12.91 29.78 -4.93
C PHE A 447 -11.47 29.31 -4.63
N ASN A 448 -10.79 29.85 -3.60
CA ASN A 448 -9.31 29.73 -3.50
C ASN A 448 -8.75 28.68 -2.53
N GLN A 449 -9.59 27.93 -1.82
CA GLN A 449 -9.19 26.66 -1.19
C GLN A 449 -10.14 25.59 -1.71
N ARG A 450 -9.65 24.36 -1.99
CA ARG A 450 -10.56 23.25 -2.30
C ARG A 450 -11.41 23.00 -1.04
N ILE A 451 -12.63 23.56 -1.03
CA ILE A 451 -13.61 23.55 0.07
C ILE A 451 -13.91 22.12 0.58
N ASP A 452 -13.54 21.07 -0.17
CA ASP A 452 -13.87 19.67 0.10
C ASP A 452 -12.93 18.97 1.11
N LEU A 453 -11.72 19.49 1.42
CA LEU A 453 -10.77 18.84 2.34
C LEU A 453 -11.00 19.20 3.81
N VAL A 454 -12.24 19.09 4.26
CA VAL A 454 -12.65 19.37 5.63
C VAL A 454 -13.19 18.09 6.27
N ARG A 455 -12.93 17.94 7.57
CA ARG A 455 -13.46 16.84 8.37
C ARG A 455 -14.98 16.80 8.31
N ASP A 456 -15.52 15.61 8.12
CA ASP A 456 -16.95 15.35 8.25
C ASP A 456 -17.34 15.11 9.72
N LYS A 457 -18.63 15.28 10.04
CA LYS A 457 -19.15 15.13 11.41
C LYS A 457 -18.85 13.76 12.04
N PHE A 458 -18.80 12.72 11.20
CA PHE A 458 -18.59 11.34 11.63
C PHE A 458 -17.12 10.89 11.54
N GLY A 459 -16.21 11.75 11.05
CA GLY A 459 -14.79 11.39 10.90
C GLY A 459 -14.54 10.23 9.94
N LEU A 460 -15.40 10.04 8.93
CA LEU A 460 -15.24 9.03 7.88
C LEU A 460 -14.40 9.54 6.70
N HIS A 461 -14.30 10.86 6.57
CA HIS A 461 -13.47 11.52 5.57
C HIS A 461 -12.11 11.86 6.17
N LYS A 462 -11.08 11.16 5.72
CA LYS A 462 -9.70 11.25 6.22
C LYS A 462 -8.71 11.31 5.05
N MET A 463 -7.47 11.66 5.36
CA MET A 463 -6.34 11.62 4.45
C MET A 463 -5.53 10.36 4.70
N ILE A 464 -5.34 9.51 3.69
CA ILE A 464 -4.42 8.38 3.74
C ILE A 464 -3.05 8.89 3.28
N VAL A 465 -2.07 8.87 4.17
CA VAL A 465 -0.69 9.22 3.84
C VAL A 465 0.11 7.93 3.68
N VAL A 466 0.65 7.72 2.48
CA VAL A 466 1.40 6.52 2.12
C VAL A 466 2.83 6.85 1.74
N VAL A 467 3.75 5.97 2.12
CA VAL A 467 5.17 6.06 1.78
C VAL A 467 5.56 4.81 0.99
N THR A 468 6.21 5.03 -0.15
CA THR A 468 6.60 3.94 -1.06
C THR A 468 8.09 3.59 -0.94
N SER A 469 8.43 2.38 -1.37
CA SER A 469 9.81 1.87 -1.39
C SER A 469 10.78 2.74 -2.23
N ALA A 470 10.26 3.48 -3.20
CA ALA A 470 11.01 4.40 -4.07
C ALA A 470 11.28 5.77 -3.41
N GLY A 471 10.81 6.01 -2.18
CA GLY A 471 10.95 7.28 -1.47
C GLY A 471 9.95 8.35 -1.90
N LYS A 472 8.79 7.94 -2.43
CA LYS A 472 7.69 8.84 -2.81
C LYS A 472 6.56 8.76 -1.80
N LEU A 473 6.06 9.92 -1.39
CA LEU A 473 4.95 10.11 -0.46
C LEU A 473 3.72 10.59 -1.23
N TYR A 474 2.55 10.10 -0.83
CA TYR A 474 1.27 10.53 -1.39
C TYR A 474 0.27 10.83 -0.28
N GLY A 475 -0.56 11.83 -0.50
CA GLY A 475 -1.80 12.05 0.25
C GLY A 475 -2.99 11.64 -0.62
N ILE A 476 -3.73 10.63 -0.19
CA ILE A 476 -4.87 10.06 -0.90
C ILE A 476 -6.15 10.31 -0.10
N GLU A 477 -7.19 10.83 -0.74
CA GLU A 477 -8.50 11.05 -0.11
C GLU A 477 -9.24 9.72 0.13
N THR A 478 -9.80 9.50 1.32
CA THR A 478 -10.55 8.25 1.59
C THR A 478 -11.85 8.11 0.80
N ARG A 479 -12.51 9.21 0.40
CA ARG A 479 -13.83 9.18 -0.24
C ARG A 479 -13.78 8.64 -1.67
N LYS A 480 -12.85 9.14 -2.49
CA LYS A 480 -12.73 8.79 -3.93
C LYS A 480 -11.45 8.04 -4.27
N GLY A 481 -10.47 8.01 -3.36
CA GLY A 481 -9.13 7.49 -3.64
C GLY A 481 -8.29 8.42 -4.52
N GLU A 482 -8.65 9.71 -4.66
CA GLU A 482 -7.87 10.64 -5.49
C GLU A 482 -6.57 11.05 -4.79
N ILE A 483 -5.49 11.15 -5.56
CA ILE A 483 -4.19 11.66 -5.08
C ILE A 483 -4.31 13.19 -4.99
N ILE A 484 -4.30 13.72 -3.77
CA ILE A 484 -4.40 15.16 -3.48
C ILE A 484 -3.05 15.84 -3.67
N TRP A 485 -1.99 15.23 -3.16
CA TRP A 485 -0.62 15.71 -3.28
C TRP A 485 0.35 14.54 -3.39
N GLN A 486 1.51 14.81 -3.98
CA GLN A 486 2.60 13.85 -4.08
C GLN A 486 3.94 14.56 -3.90
N LEU A 487 4.89 13.87 -3.28
CA LEU A 487 6.21 14.41 -2.98
C LEU A 487 7.25 13.29 -3.11
N ARG A 488 8.40 13.58 -3.73
CA ARG A 488 9.52 12.65 -3.79
C ARG A 488 10.69 13.12 -2.93
N LEU A 489 11.22 12.22 -2.12
CA LEU A 489 12.47 12.40 -1.39
C LEU A 489 13.58 11.62 -2.10
N PRO A 490 14.61 12.28 -2.64
CA PRO A 490 15.73 11.59 -3.25
C PRO A 490 16.61 10.91 -2.19
N ASN A 491 17.33 9.86 -2.59
CA ASN A 491 18.40 9.21 -1.83
C ASN A 491 18.02 8.63 -0.45
N ILE A 492 16.76 8.27 -0.22
CA ILE A 492 16.32 7.55 0.98
C ILE A 492 16.11 6.05 0.73
N ARG A 493 16.24 5.24 1.79
CA ARG A 493 15.93 3.80 1.83
C ARG A 493 15.40 3.40 3.22
N GLY A 494 14.82 2.21 3.36
CA GLY A 494 14.41 1.68 4.67
C GLY A 494 15.58 1.18 5.53
N PHE A 495 15.31 0.96 6.83
CA PHE A 495 16.29 0.61 7.88
C PHE A 495 17.00 -0.74 7.71
N THR A 496 16.54 -1.60 6.82
CA THR A 496 17.18 -2.90 6.60
C THR A 496 17.01 -3.30 5.14
N LYS A 497 18.07 -3.85 4.53
CA LYS A 497 18.02 -4.32 3.14
C LYS A 497 16.94 -5.39 2.88
N LEU A 498 16.54 -6.12 3.93
CA LEU A 498 15.57 -7.23 3.86
C LEU A 498 14.12 -6.77 4.01
N SER A 499 13.83 -5.84 4.94
CA SER A 499 12.46 -5.38 5.22
C SER A 499 12.10 -4.10 4.47
N ASN A 500 13.11 -3.30 4.05
CA ASN A 500 12.97 -1.96 3.48
C ASN A 500 11.98 -1.05 4.25
N THR A 501 11.82 -1.30 5.56
CA THR A 501 10.83 -0.62 6.41
C THR A 501 11.26 0.82 6.68
N MET A 502 10.33 1.74 6.46
CA MET A 502 10.40 3.14 6.87
C MET A 502 9.33 3.37 7.95
N ILE A 503 9.55 4.31 8.85
CA ILE A 503 8.62 4.57 9.96
C ILE A 503 8.00 5.95 9.77
N LEU A 504 6.67 6.01 9.74
CA LEU A 504 5.91 7.24 9.66
C LEU A 504 5.27 7.52 11.02
N TYR A 505 5.65 8.63 11.67
CA TYR A 505 5.07 9.05 12.93
C TYR A 505 4.15 10.26 12.75
N VAL A 506 2.94 10.17 13.30
CA VAL A 506 2.03 11.31 13.42
C VAL A 506 2.37 12.08 14.69
N GLN A 507 3.19 13.13 14.60
CA GLN A 507 3.61 13.90 15.78
C GLN A 507 2.47 14.76 16.33
N ARG A 508 1.69 15.39 15.45
CA ARG A 508 0.52 16.23 15.79
C ARG A 508 -0.57 16.07 14.74
N GLY A 509 -1.80 15.78 15.18
CA GLY A 509 -2.98 15.70 14.32
C GLY A 509 -3.61 17.07 14.03
N SER A 510 -4.70 17.08 13.27
CA SER A 510 -5.38 18.32 12.81
C SER A 510 -6.35 18.95 13.82
N ARG A 511 -6.44 18.39 15.04
CA ARG A 511 -7.37 18.84 16.09
C ARG A 511 -6.97 20.16 16.75
N HIS A 512 -5.67 20.46 16.83
CA HIS A 512 -5.14 21.55 17.63
C HIS A 512 -4.98 22.84 16.82
N PHE A 513 -6.07 23.57 16.57
CA PHE A 513 -6.00 24.91 15.99
C PHE A 513 -5.38 25.88 17.01
N PRO A 514 -4.46 26.81 16.65
CA PRO A 514 -4.03 27.20 15.30
C PRO A 514 -2.82 26.43 14.74
N HIS A 515 -2.32 25.41 15.43
CA HIS A 515 -1.10 24.71 15.04
C HIS A 515 -1.33 23.74 13.85
N PRO A 516 -0.49 23.76 12.81
CA PRO A 516 -0.66 22.86 11.67
C PRO A 516 -0.35 21.40 12.03
N PRO A 517 -1.03 20.42 11.40
CA PRO A 517 -0.70 19.02 11.58
C PRO A 517 0.71 18.71 11.07
N GLN A 518 1.39 17.75 11.70
CA GLN A 518 2.79 17.43 11.43
C GLN A 518 3.03 15.92 11.51
N CYS A 519 3.66 15.38 10.47
CA CYS A 519 4.19 14.03 10.42
C CYS A 519 5.70 14.03 10.24
N ALA A 520 6.36 13.02 10.78
CA ALA A 520 7.79 12.79 10.63
C ALA A 520 8.02 11.40 10.00
N LEU A 521 8.70 11.38 8.86
CA LEU A 521 9.19 10.16 8.24
C LEU A 521 10.63 9.90 8.69
N LEU A 522 10.87 8.73 9.26
CA LEU A 522 12.18 8.22 9.63
C LEU A 522 12.63 7.17 8.59
N ALA A 523 13.81 7.39 8.02
CA ALA A 523 14.42 6.54 7.00
C ALA A 523 15.96 6.53 7.13
N GLU A 524 16.64 5.74 6.28
CA GLU A 524 18.09 5.79 6.12
C GLU A 524 18.50 6.51 4.83
N ASP A 525 19.63 7.20 4.88
CA ASP A 525 20.31 7.72 3.71
C ASP A 525 20.93 6.56 2.90
N LYS A 526 20.70 6.55 1.58
CA LYS A 526 21.10 5.45 0.70
C LYS A 526 22.62 5.26 0.62
N GLU A 527 23.39 6.34 0.74
CA GLU A 527 24.84 6.38 0.55
C GLU A 527 25.59 6.15 1.87
N SER A 528 25.30 6.95 2.89
CA SER A 528 25.97 6.90 4.20
C SER A 528 25.43 5.80 5.13
N GLY A 529 24.15 5.45 4.97
CA GLY A 529 23.41 4.61 5.92
C GLY A 529 23.12 5.31 7.25
N GLU A 530 23.26 6.63 7.34
CA GLU A 530 22.84 7.42 8.50
C GLU A 530 21.33 7.61 8.52
N GLY A 531 20.78 7.87 9.71
CA GLY A 531 19.37 8.18 9.90
C GLY A 531 19.00 9.55 9.33
N VAL A 532 17.82 9.61 8.72
CA VAL A 532 17.25 10.81 8.13
C VAL A 532 15.83 10.99 8.63
N VAL A 533 15.50 12.23 8.99
CA VAL A 533 14.15 12.64 9.40
C VAL A 533 13.61 13.65 8.40
N TYR A 534 12.39 13.44 7.94
CA TYR A 534 11.67 14.38 7.09
C TYR A 534 10.34 14.77 7.72
N THR A 535 10.20 16.05 8.06
CA THR A 535 8.97 16.59 8.65
C THR A 535 8.14 17.35 7.61
N PHE A 536 6.85 17.06 7.57
CA PHE A 536 5.93 17.66 6.60
C PHE A 536 4.51 17.79 7.15
N ASN A 537 3.72 18.64 6.52
CA ASN A 537 2.29 18.73 6.75
C ASN A 537 1.57 17.61 5.96
N PRO A 538 0.89 16.66 6.63
CA PRO A 538 0.25 15.53 5.95
C PRO A 538 -0.96 15.88 5.09
N ILE A 539 -1.55 17.07 5.28
CA ILE A 539 -2.73 17.51 4.53
C ILE A 539 -2.33 18.17 3.21
N THR A 540 -1.26 18.97 3.22
CA THR A 540 -0.79 19.72 2.04
C THR A 540 0.41 19.10 1.34
N GLY A 541 1.15 18.21 2.02
CA GLY A 541 2.40 17.65 1.54
C GLY A 541 3.60 18.61 1.59
N GLN A 542 3.43 19.80 2.17
CA GLN A 542 4.50 20.81 2.23
C GLN A 542 5.55 20.45 3.29
N PRO A 543 6.86 20.60 2.98
CA PRO A 543 7.93 20.48 3.97
C PRO A 543 7.78 21.53 5.07
N LEU A 544 8.09 21.15 6.30
CA LEU A 544 8.25 22.09 7.43
C LEU A 544 9.73 22.47 7.57
N ASP A 545 10.54 21.57 8.14
CA ASP A 545 11.99 21.79 8.35
C ASP A 545 12.87 21.11 7.28
N GLY A 546 12.27 20.59 6.21
CA GLY A 546 12.98 19.89 5.14
C GLY A 546 13.51 18.51 5.55
N LEU A 547 14.57 18.06 4.86
CA LEU A 547 15.23 16.77 5.09
C LEU A 547 16.44 16.96 6.01
N ILE A 548 16.39 16.37 7.21
CA ILE A 548 17.41 16.51 8.25
C ILE A 548 18.22 15.21 8.34
N LYS A 549 19.53 15.29 8.11
CA LYS A 549 20.47 14.18 8.35
C LYS A 549 20.91 14.20 9.81
N LEU A 550 20.76 13.07 10.50
CA LEU A 550 21.02 12.99 11.95
C LEU A 550 22.51 12.82 12.29
N GLY A 551 23.34 12.32 11.37
CA GLY A 551 24.77 12.07 11.61
C GLY A 551 25.08 10.79 12.42
N TYR A 552 24.07 9.93 12.63
CA TYR A 552 24.20 8.66 13.35
C TYR A 552 23.22 7.61 12.81
N ARG A 553 23.40 6.33 13.16
CA ARG A 553 22.59 5.22 12.60
C ARG A 553 21.46 4.85 13.56
N ILE A 554 20.23 4.90 13.08
CA ILE A 554 19.06 4.59 13.92
C ILE A 554 19.01 3.08 14.19
N LYS A 555 19.02 2.68 15.46
CA LYS A 555 18.81 1.30 15.91
C LYS A 555 17.34 1.03 16.25
N GLN A 556 16.67 1.99 16.90
CA GLN A 556 15.25 1.91 17.27
C GLN A 556 14.67 3.31 17.44
N SER A 557 13.36 3.45 17.31
CA SER A 557 12.66 4.71 17.63
C SER A 557 11.32 4.47 18.33
N MET A 558 10.81 5.50 19.01
CA MET A 558 9.50 5.49 19.66
C MET A 558 8.91 6.90 19.69
N LEU A 559 7.61 7.03 19.46
CA LEU A 559 6.88 8.28 19.68
C LEU A 559 6.47 8.43 21.15
N LEU A 560 6.75 9.57 21.76
CA LEU A 560 6.33 9.88 23.12
C LEU A 560 4.81 10.04 23.21
N HIS A 561 4.22 9.55 24.32
CA HIS A 561 2.78 9.64 24.56
C HIS A 561 2.34 11.03 25.06
N VAL A 562 3.24 11.78 25.70
CA VAL A 562 3.00 13.17 26.15
C VAL A 562 3.50 14.14 25.10
N ALA A 563 2.71 15.17 24.86
CA ALA A 563 3.05 16.25 23.96
C ALA A 563 3.73 17.42 24.69
N THR A 564 4.47 18.25 23.95
CA THR A 564 4.93 19.56 24.41
C THR A 564 3.78 20.54 24.58
N ASP A 565 4.06 21.74 25.08
CA ASP A 565 3.07 22.83 25.22
C ASP A 565 2.37 23.18 23.88
N ASP A 566 3.05 22.97 22.75
CA ASP A 566 2.51 23.16 21.38
C ASP A 566 1.78 21.92 20.83
N PHE A 567 1.40 20.98 21.70
CA PHE A 567 0.76 19.71 21.34
C PHE A 567 1.56 18.83 20.37
N LEU A 568 2.90 18.96 20.37
CA LEU A 568 3.78 18.16 19.53
C LEU A 568 4.36 16.98 20.31
N ARG A 569 4.19 15.75 19.81
CA ARG A 569 4.80 14.55 20.40
C ARG A 569 6.23 14.37 19.90
N GLY A 570 7.19 14.35 20.82
CA GLY A 570 8.60 14.09 20.52
C GLY A 570 8.87 12.63 20.17
N ILE A 571 9.93 12.39 19.41
CA ILE A 571 10.39 11.07 18.98
C ILE A 571 11.69 10.76 19.71
N LEU A 572 11.72 9.65 20.44
CA LEU A 572 12.94 9.09 21.00
C LEU A 572 13.62 8.21 19.95
N ILE A 573 14.92 8.39 19.78
CA ILE A 573 15.74 7.66 18.83
C ILE A 573 16.92 7.05 19.58
N LEU A 574 17.10 5.74 19.44
CA LEU A 574 18.26 5.02 19.96
C LEU A 574 19.24 4.82 18.80
N ASP A 575 20.47 5.33 18.94
CA ASP A 575 21.56 5.13 17.98
C ASP A 575 22.15 3.71 18.09
N ALA A 576 22.88 3.29 17.06
CA ALA A 576 23.66 2.05 17.04
C ALA A 576 24.70 1.95 18.19
N ARG A 577 25.12 3.08 18.77
CA ARG A 577 25.99 3.16 19.95
C ARG A 577 25.23 3.16 21.28
N ASP A 578 23.93 2.83 21.25
CA ASP A 578 23.01 2.86 22.41
C ASP A 578 22.88 4.25 23.07
N LYS A 579 23.17 5.33 22.33
CA LYS A 579 22.92 6.72 22.76
C LYS A 579 21.49 7.13 22.42
N VAL A 580 20.83 7.83 23.33
CA VAL A 580 19.46 8.33 23.14
C VAL A 580 19.49 9.76 22.61
N HIS A 581 18.67 10.00 21.60
CA HIS A 581 18.41 11.31 21.01
C HIS A 581 16.91 11.59 21.03
N VAL A 582 16.53 12.86 21.07
CA VAL A 582 15.13 13.30 20.99
C VAL A 582 14.97 14.20 19.77
N PHE A 583 13.88 14.02 19.04
CA PHE A 583 13.53 14.88 17.92
C PHE A 583 12.07 15.35 18.03
N PRO A 584 11.77 16.65 17.93
CA PRO A 584 12.71 17.78 17.90
C PRO A 584 13.32 18.07 19.27
N ASP A 585 14.39 18.86 19.32
CA ASP A 585 15.12 19.20 20.56
C ASP A 585 14.24 19.86 21.63
N SER A 586 13.17 20.57 21.22
CA SER A 586 12.20 21.18 22.14
C SER A 586 11.48 20.15 23.04
N ALA A 587 11.38 18.89 22.60
CA ALA A 587 10.76 17.82 23.39
C ALA A 587 11.70 17.19 24.43
N THR A 588 12.97 17.59 24.49
CA THR A 588 13.98 16.98 25.39
C THR A 588 13.59 17.12 26.87
N ALA A 589 13.04 18.27 27.28
CA ALA A 589 12.58 18.47 28.66
C ALA A 589 11.44 17.51 29.04
N VAL A 590 10.52 17.24 28.10
CA VAL A 590 9.41 16.28 28.27
C VAL A 590 9.92 14.85 28.28
N ALA A 591 10.90 14.52 27.42
CA ALA A 591 11.54 13.21 27.42
C ALA A 591 12.26 12.92 28.74
N ALA A 592 12.97 13.91 29.30
CA ALA A 592 13.67 13.77 30.57
C ALA A 592 12.70 13.60 31.75
N SER A 593 11.57 14.31 31.76
CA SER A 593 10.56 14.16 32.82
C SER A 593 9.92 12.76 32.83
N LEU A 594 9.80 12.13 31.64
CA LEU A 594 9.30 10.77 31.46
C LEU A 594 10.37 9.68 31.53
N GLY A 595 11.65 10.03 31.66
CA GLY A 595 12.76 9.06 31.57
C GLY A 595 12.61 7.88 32.54
N LYS A 596 12.12 8.11 33.75
CA LYS A 596 11.89 7.08 34.79
C LYS A 596 10.86 6.02 34.42
N SER A 597 9.88 6.36 33.58
CA SER A 597 8.81 5.45 33.16
C SER A 597 8.94 5.00 31.71
N THR A 598 10.01 5.41 31.02
CA THR A 598 10.24 5.09 29.61
C THR A 598 11.22 3.94 29.48
N TYR A 599 10.81 2.92 28.73
CA TYR A 599 11.61 1.76 28.38
C TYR A 599 11.64 1.59 26.87
N LEU A 600 12.77 1.13 26.35
CA LEU A 600 12.97 0.81 24.94
C LEU A 600 13.40 -0.65 24.83
N PHE A 601 13.07 -1.30 23.73
CA PHE A 601 13.58 -2.64 23.43
C PHE A 601 14.08 -2.73 22.00
N THR A 602 15.08 -3.59 21.81
CA THR A 602 15.67 -3.88 20.50
C THR A 602 15.70 -5.38 20.28
N ALA A 603 15.37 -5.80 19.06
CA ALA A 603 15.40 -7.18 18.63
C ALA A 603 16.27 -7.31 17.37
N ASP A 604 17.46 -7.86 17.51
CA ASP A 604 18.35 -8.08 16.37
C ASP A 604 18.11 -9.46 15.76
N GLN A 605 17.58 -9.48 14.53
CA GLN A 605 17.28 -10.70 13.79
C GLN A 605 18.52 -11.47 13.34
N THR A 606 19.69 -10.81 13.26
CA THR A 606 20.93 -11.42 12.78
C THR A 606 21.69 -12.13 13.90
N THR A 607 21.83 -11.47 15.06
CA THR A 607 22.51 -12.02 16.24
C THR A 607 21.56 -12.83 17.13
N GLY A 608 20.25 -12.60 17.03
CA GLY A 608 19.24 -13.21 17.90
C GLY A 608 19.20 -12.61 19.31
N ILE A 609 19.81 -11.44 19.51
CA ILE A 609 19.86 -10.75 20.80
C ILE A 609 18.63 -9.83 20.94
N LEU A 610 17.91 -10.00 22.04
CA LEU A 610 16.87 -9.12 22.52
C LEU A 610 17.42 -8.35 23.73
N SER A 611 17.29 -7.04 23.74
CA SER A 611 17.76 -6.20 24.86
C SER A 611 16.69 -5.18 25.25
N GLY A 612 16.54 -4.95 26.55
CA GLY A 612 15.71 -3.89 27.10
C GLY A 612 16.56 -2.79 27.73
N PHE A 613 16.15 -1.54 27.52
CA PHE A 613 16.82 -0.34 28.02
C PHE A 613 15.83 0.50 28.82
N SER A 614 16.30 1.10 29.91
CA SER A 614 15.55 2.07 30.71
C SER A 614 16.20 3.44 30.63
N LEU A 615 15.37 4.49 30.58
CA LEU A 615 15.82 5.88 30.62
C LEU A 615 15.85 6.45 32.04
N SER A 616 15.80 5.61 33.09
CA SER A 616 15.61 6.06 34.48
C SER A 616 16.70 6.98 35.03
N TYR A 617 17.92 6.88 34.50
CA TYR A 617 19.07 7.70 34.90
C TYR A 617 19.23 8.96 34.03
N SER A 618 18.26 9.24 33.16
CA SER A 618 18.29 10.40 32.28
C SER A 618 18.08 11.70 33.04
N THR A 619 18.83 12.73 32.67
CA THR A 619 18.68 14.10 33.16
C THR A 619 18.23 15.02 32.04
N THR A 620 17.88 16.26 32.34
CA THR A 620 17.52 17.27 31.32
C THR A 620 18.69 17.64 30.41
N GLN A 621 19.93 17.41 30.86
CA GLN A 621 21.16 17.70 30.12
C GLN A 621 21.63 16.51 29.29
N GLU A 622 21.44 15.28 29.79
CA GLU A 622 21.87 14.06 29.13
C GLU A 622 20.86 12.93 29.33
N LEU A 623 20.36 12.38 28.22
CA LEU A 623 19.51 11.20 28.20
C LEU A 623 20.36 9.94 28.06
N ILE A 624 20.22 9.02 29.02
CA ILE A 624 21.05 7.81 29.11
C ILE A 624 20.13 6.58 29.00
N ALA A 625 20.41 5.71 28.04
CA ALA A 625 19.80 4.39 27.96
C ALA A 625 20.64 3.38 28.76
N HIS A 626 20.13 2.96 29.90
CA HIS A 626 20.74 1.91 30.71
C HIS A 626 20.16 0.55 30.35
N LYS A 627 21.01 -0.40 29.90
CA LYS A 627 20.57 -1.77 29.59
C LYS A 627 20.12 -2.49 30.87
N VAL A 628 18.88 -2.97 30.90
CA VAL A 628 18.26 -3.62 32.08
C VAL A 628 18.30 -5.14 31.98
N TRP A 629 18.00 -5.68 30.80
CA TRP A 629 17.98 -7.12 30.56
C TRP A 629 18.43 -7.45 29.14
N GLU A 630 18.91 -8.68 28.95
CA GLU A 630 19.36 -9.20 27.68
C GLU A 630 18.98 -10.68 27.58
N LEU A 631 18.40 -11.07 26.45
CA LEU A 631 17.97 -12.44 26.15
C LEU A 631 18.54 -12.86 24.80
N LEU A 632 19.23 -13.98 24.76
CA LEU A 632 19.82 -14.54 23.54
C LEU A 632 18.97 -15.71 23.01
N LEU A 633 18.40 -15.54 21.83
CA LEU A 633 17.76 -16.60 21.05
C LEU A 633 18.73 -17.04 19.95
N SER A 634 19.49 -18.12 20.19
CA SER A 634 20.59 -18.52 19.30
C SER A 634 20.13 -18.76 17.84
N PRO A 635 20.66 -17.99 16.86
CA PRO A 635 20.36 -18.14 15.43
C PRO A 635 20.67 -19.51 14.84
N ARG A 636 21.57 -20.27 15.50
CA ARG A 636 21.92 -21.64 15.09
C ARG A 636 20.74 -22.60 15.17
N ASN A 637 19.87 -22.38 16.15
CA ASN A 637 18.72 -23.26 16.41
C ASN A 637 17.42 -22.63 15.92
N GLN A 638 17.28 -21.31 16.08
CA GLN A 638 16.06 -20.58 15.76
C GLN A 638 16.39 -19.15 15.31
N LYS A 639 15.71 -18.69 14.27
CA LYS A 639 15.84 -17.34 13.71
C LYS A 639 14.58 -16.55 14.06
N ILE A 640 14.76 -15.31 14.52
CA ILE A 640 13.64 -14.37 14.76
C ILE A 640 13.07 -13.95 13.40
N THR A 641 11.78 -14.16 13.19
CA THR A 641 11.10 -13.80 11.94
C THR A 641 10.15 -12.64 12.11
N GLN A 642 9.41 -12.57 13.23
CA GLN A 642 8.47 -11.50 13.53
C GLN A 642 8.53 -11.08 15.00
N VAL A 643 8.31 -9.78 15.23
CA VAL A 643 8.17 -9.18 16.56
C VAL A 643 6.95 -8.27 16.51
N VAL A 644 5.90 -8.61 17.26
CA VAL A 644 4.61 -7.92 17.19
C VAL A 644 4.20 -7.41 18.56
N ALA A 645 4.01 -6.10 18.62
CA ALA A 645 3.49 -5.36 19.76
C ALA A 645 2.01 -5.03 19.54
N LYS A 646 1.32 -4.64 20.61
CA LYS A 646 -0.05 -4.12 20.52
C LYS A 646 -0.07 -2.77 19.84
N ASN A 647 -1.20 -2.46 19.19
CA ASN A 647 -1.38 -1.17 18.55
C ASN A 647 -1.46 -0.04 19.62
N PRO A 648 -0.61 1.00 19.58
CA PRO A 648 -0.59 2.05 20.61
C PRO A 648 -1.89 2.88 20.70
N ILE A 649 -2.70 2.93 19.64
CA ILE A 649 -3.99 3.64 19.64
C ILE A 649 -5.15 2.79 20.17
N GLU A 650 -4.93 1.50 20.44
CA GLU A 650 -5.95 0.58 20.93
C GLU A 650 -6.47 0.99 22.31
N ARG A 651 -7.79 0.89 22.50
CA ARG A 651 -8.45 1.02 23.78
C ARG A 651 -9.20 -0.26 24.12
N VAL A 652 -9.31 -0.55 25.41
CA VAL A 652 -10.02 -1.72 25.95
C VAL A 652 -11.16 -1.23 26.84
N HIS A 653 -12.40 -1.44 26.40
CA HIS A 653 -13.58 -0.98 27.15
C HIS A 653 -13.86 -1.85 28.38
N SER A 654 -13.86 -3.18 28.23
CA SER A 654 -14.15 -4.11 29.33
C SER A 654 -12.88 -4.81 29.83
N GLN A 655 -12.62 -4.68 31.14
CA GLN A 655 -11.49 -5.30 31.85
C GLN A 655 -11.72 -6.78 32.19
N GLY A 656 -12.95 -7.26 32.10
CA GLY A 656 -13.30 -8.64 32.42
C GLY A 656 -14.41 -9.18 31.53
N ARG A 657 -14.51 -10.51 31.47
CA ARG A 657 -15.57 -11.25 30.80
C ARG A 657 -16.52 -11.79 31.86
N VAL A 658 -17.82 -11.58 31.69
CA VAL A 658 -18.84 -12.14 32.59
C VAL A 658 -19.10 -13.59 32.19
N LEU A 659 -19.05 -14.49 33.16
CA LEU A 659 -19.35 -15.91 33.01
C LEU A 659 -20.83 -16.21 33.32
N SER A 660 -21.32 -17.39 32.93
CA SER A 660 -22.72 -17.80 33.15
C SER A 660 -23.11 -17.86 34.63
N ASP A 661 -22.16 -18.14 35.52
CA ASP A 661 -22.34 -18.10 36.99
C ASP A 661 -22.39 -16.66 37.57
N ARG A 662 -22.43 -15.64 36.70
CA ARG A 662 -22.33 -14.21 37.02
C ARG A 662 -21.00 -13.79 37.64
N SER A 663 -20.01 -14.68 37.70
CA SER A 663 -18.65 -14.31 38.10
C SER A 663 -17.93 -13.62 36.95
N VAL A 664 -16.88 -12.86 37.27
CA VAL A 664 -16.09 -12.12 36.28
C VAL A 664 -14.72 -12.76 36.18
N LEU A 665 -14.31 -13.03 34.94
CA LEU A 665 -12.97 -13.46 34.60
C LEU A 665 -12.18 -12.25 34.09
N TYR A 666 -11.21 -11.78 34.87
CA TYR A 666 -10.43 -10.59 34.53
C TYR A 666 -9.38 -10.90 33.47
N LYS A 667 -9.36 -10.05 32.42
CA LYS A 667 -8.41 -10.14 31.32
C LYS A 667 -7.02 -9.71 31.79
N TYR A 668 -5.98 -10.38 31.31
CA TYR A 668 -4.59 -9.94 31.56
C TYR A 668 -4.16 -8.96 30.47
N ILE A 669 -4.20 -7.66 30.79
CA ILE A 669 -3.95 -6.57 29.83
C ILE A 669 -2.62 -5.91 30.15
N ASN A 670 -1.52 -6.56 29.76
CA ASN A 670 -0.19 -5.98 29.87
C ASN A 670 0.12 -5.11 28.62
N PRO A 671 0.25 -3.77 28.73
CA PRO A 671 0.53 -2.90 27.58
C PRO A 671 1.96 -3.09 27.02
N ASN A 672 2.87 -3.64 27.81
CA ASN A 672 4.29 -3.82 27.48
C ASN A 672 4.60 -5.25 26.97
N LEU A 673 3.57 -6.04 26.68
CA LEU A 673 3.72 -7.41 26.21
C LEU A 673 4.00 -7.42 24.71
N VAL A 674 5.07 -8.12 24.31
CA VAL A 674 5.45 -8.31 22.92
C VAL A 674 5.50 -9.79 22.59
N ALA A 675 4.97 -10.14 21.42
CA ALA A 675 5.05 -11.48 20.87
C ALA A 675 6.27 -11.58 19.95
N VAL A 676 7.21 -12.48 20.29
CA VAL A 676 8.39 -12.79 19.49
C VAL A 676 8.21 -14.17 18.87
N VAL A 677 8.31 -14.22 17.55
CA VAL A 677 8.16 -15.44 16.77
C VAL A 677 9.51 -15.86 16.20
N THR A 678 9.84 -17.13 16.38
CA THR A 678 11.05 -17.72 15.81
C THR A 678 10.75 -18.98 15.00
N GLU A 679 11.49 -19.14 13.92
CA GLU A 679 11.49 -20.34 13.09
C GLU A 679 12.83 -21.07 13.26
N GLY A 680 12.78 -22.37 13.48
CA GLY A 680 13.96 -23.19 13.74
C GLY A 680 13.89 -24.55 13.09
N ILE A 681 15.04 -25.23 13.01
CA ILE A 681 15.14 -26.62 12.55
C ILE A 681 15.40 -27.49 13.78
N GLY A 682 14.43 -28.31 14.17
CA GLY A 682 14.59 -29.23 15.28
C GLY A 682 15.64 -30.32 14.99
N HIS A 683 16.13 -30.99 16.04
CA HIS A 683 17.20 -31.99 15.98
C HIS A 683 16.89 -33.22 15.08
N ALA A 684 15.63 -33.39 14.65
CA ALA A 684 15.18 -34.45 13.75
C ALA A 684 14.73 -33.92 12.37
N HIS A 685 15.33 -32.83 11.89
CA HIS A 685 15.01 -32.16 10.61
C HIS A 685 13.53 -31.83 10.42
N LYS A 686 12.88 -31.34 11.47
CA LYS A 686 11.49 -30.85 11.41
C LYS A 686 11.50 -29.35 11.64
N ASN A 687 10.86 -28.60 10.75
CA ASN A 687 10.65 -27.18 10.95
C ASN A 687 9.80 -26.96 12.22
N THR A 688 10.24 -26.06 13.08
CA THR A 688 9.58 -25.72 14.34
C THR A 688 9.32 -24.22 14.40
N LEU A 689 8.14 -23.87 14.91
CA LEU A 689 7.73 -22.51 15.19
C LEU A 689 7.69 -22.32 16.71
N ASN A 690 8.43 -21.36 17.25
CA ASN A 690 8.31 -20.98 18.66
C ASN A 690 7.70 -19.58 18.77
N LEU A 691 6.74 -19.45 19.68
CA LEU A 691 6.15 -18.19 20.06
C LEU A 691 6.50 -17.91 21.52
N TYR A 692 7.08 -16.73 21.77
CA TYR A 692 7.44 -16.23 23.09
C TYR A 692 6.65 -14.95 23.38
N LEU A 693 5.96 -14.91 24.51
CA LEU A 693 5.35 -13.69 25.04
C LEU A 693 6.28 -13.11 26.10
N LEU A 694 6.86 -11.95 25.79
CA LEU A 694 7.88 -11.29 26.60
C LEU A 694 7.35 -9.96 27.11
N ASP A 695 7.54 -9.69 28.41
CA ASP A 695 7.37 -8.34 28.94
C ASP A 695 8.63 -7.52 28.66
N VAL A 696 8.48 -6.44 27.89
CA VAL A 696 9.59 -5.57 27.47
C VAL A 696 10.24 -4.81 28.64
N VAL A 697 9.48 -4.51 29.69
CA VAL A 697 10.00 -3.72 30.81
C VAL A 697 10.85 -4.60 31.73
N SER A 698 10.32 -5.75 32.15
CA SER A 698 11.01 -6.64 33.09
C SER A 698 11.93 -7.66 32.43
N GLY A 699 11.75 -7.96 31.13
CA GLY A 699 12.43 -9.04 30.44
C GLY A 699 11.88 -10.44 30.79
N ALA A 700 10.76 -10.51 31.52
CA ALA A 700 10.17 -11.77 31.94
C ALA A 700 9.45 -12.47 30.78
N MET A 701 9.73 -13.77 30.60
CA MET A 701 9.00 -14.61 29.66
C MET A 701 7.68 -15.06 30.29
N ILE A 702 6.58 -14.44 29.87
CA ILE A 702 5.24 -14.68 30.41
C ILE A 702 4.70 -16.03 29.95
N PHE A 703 4.92 -16.37 28.68
CA PHE A 703 4.44 -17.61 28.09
C PHE A 703 5.32 -18.03 26.92
N SER A 704 5.43 -19.35 26.68
CA SER A 704 6.08 -19.88 25.48
C SER A 704 5.37 -21.13 24.96
N ILE A 705 5.35 -21.29 23.64
CA ILE A 705 4.79 -22.46 22.97
C ILE A 705 5.59 -22.82 21.72
N THR A 706 5.75 -24.12 21.47
CA THR A 706 6.46 -24.67 20.31
C THR A 706 5.54 -25.55 19.48
N HIS A 707 5.41 -25.24 18.19
CA HIS A 707 4.77 -26.07 17.19
C HIS A 707 5.82 -26.81 16.37
N LYS A 708 5.56 -28.10 16.08
CA LYS A 708 6.46 -28.98 15.33
C LYS A 708 5.86 -29.28 13.96
N ARG A 709 6.71 -29.44 12.94
CA ARG A 709 6.29 -29.70 11.54
C ARG A 709 5.44 -28.55 11.00
N VAL A 710 5.98 -27.34 11.12
CA VAL A 710 5.32 -26.12 10.70
C VAL A 710 6.15 -25.42 9.64
N HIS A 711 5.49 -24.90 8.62
CA HIS A 711 6.09 -24.07 7.59
C HIS A 711 5.44 -22.68 7.57
N GLY A 712 6.23 -21.67 7.17
CA GLY A 712 5.74 -20.32 6.93
C GLY A 712 4.96 -20.18 5.60
N PRO A 713 4.42 -18.99 5.28
CA PRO A 713 4.52 -17.76 6.06
C PRO A 713 3.67 -17.79 7.33
N ILE A 714 4.13 -17.06 8.35
CA ILE A 714 3.41 -16.90 9.63
C ILE A 714 2.83 -15.49 9.65
N HIS A 715 1.58 -15.39 10.07
CA HIS A 715 0.91 -14.11 10.30
C HIS A 715 0.44 -14.09 11.74
N ILE A 716 0.65 -12.99 12.45
CA ILE A 716 0.34 -12.86 13.87
C ILE A 716 -0.28 -11.49 14.13
N VAL A 717 -1.33 -11.49 14.95
CA VAL A 717 -2.03 -10.29 15.40
C VAL A 717 -2.13 -10.34 16.92
N HIS A 718 -1.77 -9.23 17.56
CA HIS A 718 -1.76 -9.06 19.02
C HIS A 718 -2.63 -7.88 19.41
N SER A 719 -3.72 -8.15 20.14
CA SER A 719 -4.71 -7.13 20.51
C SER A 719 -5.25 -7.44 21.90
N GLU A 720 -5.56 -6.40 22.69
CA GLU A 720 -6.10 -6.49 24.04
C GLU A 720 -5.37 -7.49 24.97
N ASN A 721 -5.97 -8.66 25.17
CA ASN A 721 -5.51 -9.78 25.99
C ASN A 721 -5.40 -11.07 25.17
N TRP A 722 -5.46 -10.99 23.85
CA TRP A 722 -5.50 -12.14 22.96
C TRP A 722 -4.48 -12.03 21.83
N LEU A 723 -4.16 -13.21 21.30
CA LEU A 723 -3.22 -13.37 20.21
C LEU A 723 -3.80 -14.38 19.24
N VAL A 724 -3.73 -14.07 17.95
CA VAL A 724 -4.05 -15.01 16.88
C VAL A 724 -2.86 -15.11 15.95
N TYR A 725 -2.50 -16.33 15.55
CA TYR A 725 -1.53 -16.52 14.49
C TYR A 725 -1.88 -17.70 13.62
N SER A 726 -1.50 -17.60 12.35
CA SER A 726 -1.66 -18.65 11.36
C SER A 726 -0.32 -19.25 10.97
N TYR A 727 -0.35 -20.54 10.65
CA TYR A 727 0.82 -21.27 10.17
C TYR A 727 0.39 -22.47 9.32
N PHE A 728 1.30 -22.98 8.49
CA PHE A 728 1.04 -24.17 7.69
C PHE A 728 1.55 -25.43 8.40
N ASN A 729 0.64 -26.36 8.71
CA ASN A 729 0.98 -27.63 9.35
C ASN A 729 1.41 -28.65 8.29
N GLU A 730 2.68 -29.03 8.27
CA GLU A 730 3.23 -30.00 7.31
C GLU A 730 2.72 -31.43 7.55
N LYS A 731 2.37 -31.78 8.80
CA LYS A 731 1.80 -33.10 9.11
C LYS A 731 0.39 -33.23 8.55
N GLY A 732 -0.42 -32.18 8.71
CA GLY A 732 -1.81 -32.12 8.24
C GLY A 732 -1.98 -31.62 6.81
N ARG A 733 -0.91 -31.06 6.22
CA ARG A 733 -0.90 -30.35 4.91
C ARG A 733 -2.02 -29.32 4.79
N ARG A 734 -2.21 -28.53 5.86
CA ARG A 734 -3.32 -27.58 5.98
C ARG A 734 -2.89 -26.35 6.76
N THR A 735 -3.55 -25.23 6.50
CA THR A 735 -3.39 -24.00 7.28
C THR A 735 -4.13 -24.16 8.60
N GLU A 736 -3.48 -23.78 9.70
CA GLU A 736 -4.08 -23.77 11.04
C GLU A 736 -3.99 -22.35 11.60
N ILE A 737 -5.05 -21.92 12.28
CA ILE A 737 -5.13 -20.68 13.05
C ILE A 737 -5.13 -21.07 14.51
N ALA A 738 -4.12 -20.64 15.27
CA ALA A 738 -4.09 -20.83 16.72
C ALA A 738 -4.38 -19.51 17.43
N THR A 739 -5.24 -19.58 18.44
CA THR A 739 -5.60 -18.45 19.30
C THR A 739 -5.18 -18.68 20.73
N LEU A 740 -4.87 -17.58 21.41
CA LEU A 740 -4.57 -17.52 22.82
C LEU A 740 -5.33 -16.37 23.45
N GLU A 741 -5.85 -16.58 24.65
CA GLU A 741 -6.37 -15.54 25.52
C GLU A 741 -5.68 -15.62 26.88
N LEU A 742 -5.30 -14.46 27.41
CA LEU A 742 -4.63 -14.33 28.71
C LEU A 742 -5.59 -13.75 29.75
N TYR A 743 -5.66 -14.39 30.92
CA TYR A 743 -6.52 -14.02 32.05
C TYR A 743 -5.75 -13.98 33.37
N GLU A 744 -6.10 -13.05 34.26
CA GLU A 744 -5.55 -13.00 35.63
C GLU A 744 -6.22 -14.01 36.57
N GLY A 745 -7.49 -14.31 36.29
CA GLY A 745 -8.38 -15.16 37.08
C GLY A 745 -9.63 -14.41 37.55
N LYS A 746 -10.24 -14.89 38.64
CA LYS A 746 -11.46 -14.29 39.23
C LYS A 746 -11.19 -13.05 40.10
N ILE A 747 -9.93 -12.79 40.44
CA ILE A 747 -9.51 -11.67 41.29
C ILE A 747 -8.46 -10.87 40.52
N GLN A 748 -8.66 -9.56 40.43
CA GLN A 748 -7.71 -8.64 39.81
C GLN A 748 -6.61 -8.27 40.81
N SER A 749 -5.35 -8.25 40.37
CA SER A 749 -4.24 -7.91 41.28
C SER A 749 -4.22 -6.45 41.68
N ASN A 750 -4.52 -5.54 40.74
CA ASN A 750 -4.64 -4.12 40.97
C ASN A 750 -5.65 -3.51 39.99
N THR A 751 -6.62 -2.76 40.53
CA THR A 751 -7.72 -2.17 39.74
C THR A 751 -7.37 -0.82 39.13
N THR A 752 -6.35 -0.11 39.64
CA THR A 752 -6.06 1.27 39.25
C THR A 752 -4.89 1.38 38.28
N VAL A 753 -3.81 0.61 38.51
CA VAL A 753 -2.57 0.72 37.76
C VAL A 753 -2.02 -0.66 37.44
N PHE A 754 -1.61 -0.86 36.18
CA PHE A 754 -0.78 -1.97 35.77
C PHE A 754 0.70 -1.58 35.82
N SER A 755 1.53 -2.39 36.48
CA SER A 755 2.99 -2.20 36.50
C SER A 755 3.69 -3.54 36.26
N SER A 756 4.42 -3.63 35.15
CA SER A 756 5.24 -4.80 34.79
C SER A 756 6.25 -5.24 35.87
N LEU A 757 6.66 -4.31 36.74
CA LEU A 757 7.62 -4.57 37.82
C LEU A 757 6.97 -5.10 39.11
N ALA A 758 5.66 -4.89 39.27
CA ALA A 758 4.90 -5.33 40.44
C ALA A 758 4.12 -6.63 40.20
N THR A 759 4.02 -7.09 38.94
CA THR A 759 3.28 -8.30 38.58
C THR A 759 4.00 -9.55 39.06
N THR A 760 3.43 -10.24 40.06
CA THR A 760 4.00 -11.47 40.62
C THR A 760 3.31 -12.75 40.15
N LYS A 761 2.11 -12.65 39.58
CA LYS A 761 1.31 -13.79 39.14
C LYS A 761 1.33 -13.91 37.62
N LEU A 762 1.68 -15.09 37.11
CA LEU A 762 1.59 -15.39 35.69
C LEU A 762 0.11 -15.56 35.27
N PRO A 763 -0.26 -15.12 34.06
CA PRO A 763 -1.62 -15.26 33.56
C PRO A 763 -1.97 -16.71 33.24
N ILE A 764 -3.26 -17.02 33.35
CA ILE A 764 -3.87 -18.24 32.82
C ILE A 764 -4.00 -18.04 31.31
N VAL A 765 -3.42 -18.95 30.54
CA VAL A 765 -3.41 -18.88 29.08
C VAL A 765 -4.31 -19.97 28.53
N GLU A 766 -5.47 -19.57 28.03
CA GLU A 766 -6.37 -20.43 27.27
C GLU A 766 -5.91 -20.46 25.82
N ARG A 767 -5.94 -21.63 25.18
CA ARG A 767 -5.44 -21.79 23.81
C ARG A 767 -6.21 -22.84 23.03
N GLN A 768 -6.45 -22.57 21.77
CA GLN A 768 -7.10 -23.51 20.86
C GLN A 768 -6.57 -23.33 19.44
N ALA A 769 -6.66 -24.39 18.65
CA ALA A 769 -6.27 -24.37 17.24
C ALA A 769 -7.45 -24.75 16.36
N PHE A 770 -7.55 -24.10 15.22
CA PHE A 770 -8.58 -24.25 14.22
C PHE A 770 -7.93 -24.51 12.86
N ILE A 771 -8.63 -25.23 12.00
CA ILE A 771 -8.25 -25.53 10.63
C ILE A 771 -8.90 -24.46 9.75
N PHE A 772 -8.09 -23.86 8.88
CA PHE A 772 -8.53 -22.86 7.93
C PHE A 772 -8.35 -23.40 6.49
N PRO A 773 -9.40 -23.37 5.64
CA PRO A 773 -9.37 -24.06 4.36
C PRO A 773 -8.60 -23.32 3.25
N ALA A 774 -8.17 -22.08 3.49
CA ALA A 774 -7.47 -21.25 2.50
C ALA A 774 -6.06 -20.83 2.96
N SER A 775 -5.26 -20.33 2.02
CA SER A 775 -3.98 -19.69 2.34
C SER A 775 -4.20 -18.22 2.71
N ILE A 776 -3.52 -17.79 3.77
CA ILE A 776 -3.58 -16.43 4.32
C ILE A 776 -2.36 -15.66 3.83
N GLU A 777 -2.57 -14.42 3.42
CA GLU A 777 -1.51 -13.50 2.98
C GLU A 777 -1.20 -12.41 4.02
N TYR A 778 -2.21 -11.99 4.79
CA TYR A 778 -2.05 -11.02 5.87
C TYR A 778 -3.25 -11.10 6.84
N MET A 779 -3.05 -10.67 8.09
CA MET A 779 -4.11 -10.53 9.10
C MET A 779 -3.95 -9.22 9.87
N GLN A 780 -5.07 -8.58 10.20
CA GLN A 780 -5.10 -7.37 11.05
C GLN A 780 -6.41 -7.32 11.85
N GLU A 781 -6.37 -6.79 13.07
CA GLU A 781 -7.56 -6.54 13.89
C GLU A 781 -8.31 -5.28 13.49
N THR A 782 -9.62 -5.24 13.70
CA THR A 782 -10.40 -3.99 13.61
C THR A 782 -10.23 -3.14 14.87
N ILE A 783 -10.12 -1.82 14.71
CA ILE A 783 -9.92 -0.86 15.81
C ILE A 783 -10.95 0.28 15.77
N THR A 784 -11.44 0.66 16.95
CA THR A 784 -12.37 1.79 17.16
C THR A 784 -11.90 2.68 18.32
N GLU A 785 -12.46 3.89 18.44
CA GLU A 785 -11.97 4.88 19.41
C GLU A 785 -12.08 4.40 20.87
N LYS A 786 -13.18 3.72 21.22
CA LYS A 786 -13.43 3.27 22.60
C LYS A 786 -13.25 1.77 22.79
N GLY A 787 -13.22 0.97 21.72
CA GLY A 787 -13.10 -0.48 21.80
C GLY A 787 -14.33 -1.15 22.40
N ILE A 788 -15.53 -0.63 22.12
CA ILE A 788 -16.83 -1.16 22.57
C ILE A 788 -17.37 -2.20 21.58
N THR A 789 -17.28 -1.91 20.27
CA THR A 789 -17.72 -2.84 19.22
C THR A 789 -16.89 -4.14 19.28
N SER A 790 -17.45 -5.25 18.78
CA SER A 790 -16.71 -6.50 18.64
C SER A 790 -15.45 -6.31 17.79
N LYS A 791 -14.32 -6.85 18.25
CA LYS A 791 -13.10 -6.90 17.44
C LYS A 791 -13.16 -8.08 16.50
N HIS A 792 -13.09 -7.83 15.21
CA HIS A 792 -12.99 -8.85 14.17
C HIS A 792 -11.56 -8.89 13.62
N ILE A 793 -11.20 -10.00 13.00
CA ILE A 793 -9.91 -10.18 12.33
C ILE A 793 -10.18 -10.06 10.83
N ILE A 794 -9.54 -9.10 10.18
CA ILE A 794 -9.54 -8.98 8.73
C ILE A 794 -8.44 -9.89 8.19
N VAL A 795 -8.83 -10.89 7.38
CA VAL A 795 -7.94 -11.90 6.80
C VAL A 795 -7.87 -11.70 5.29
N ALA A 796 -6.69 -11.38 4.77
CA ALA A 796 -6.45 -11.37 3.34
C ALA A 796 -6.16 -12.79 2.85
N LEU A 797 -6.96 -13.26 1.90
CA LEU A 797 -6.81 -14.57 1.29
C LEU A 797 -5.94 -14.50 0.04
N ALA A 798 -5.25 -15.61 -0.28
CA ALA A 798 -4.38 -15.68 -1.47
C ALA A 798 -5.14 -15.51 -2.81
N ASN A 799 -6.45 -15.76 -2.85
CA ASN A 799 -7.29 -15.51 -4.03
C ASN A 799 -7.67 -14.02 -4.20
N GLY A 800 -7.23 -13.15 -3.28
CA GLY A 800 -7.51 -11.72 -3.27
C GLY A 800 -8.83 -11.34 -2.60
N GLY A 801 -9.57 -12.29 -2.00
CA GLY A 801 -10.70 -12.00 -1.13
C GLY A 801 -10.24 -11.48 0.24
N ILE A 802 -10.97 -10.50 0.78
CA ILE A 802 -10.74 -9.96 2.12
C ILE A 802 -11.88 -10.43 3.01
N LEU A 803 -11.59 -11.35 3.92
CA LEU A 803 -12.55 -11.98 4.82
C LEU A 803 -12.60 -11.22 6.15
N GLU A 804 -13.79 -10.83 6.59
CA GLU A 804 -14.04 -10.40 7.96
C GLU A 804 -14.35 -11.65 8.82
N LEU A 805 -13.40 -12.05 9.68
CA LEU A 805 -13.54 -13.19 10.58
C LEU A 805 -13.95 -12.73 11.99
N PRO A 806 -15.17 -13.02 12.46
CA PRO A 806 -15.59 -12.68 13.80
C PRO A 806 -14.78 -13.40 14.88
N TRP A 807 -14.35 -12.70 15.93
CA TRP A 807 -13.58 -13.30 17.04
C TRP A 807 -14.28 -14.50 17.68
N MET A 808 -15.61 -14.48 17.77
CA MET A 808 -16.38 -15.58 18.37
C MET A 808 -16.17 -16.93 17.67
N MET A 809 -15.76 -16.94 16.39
CA MET A 809 -15.48 -18.17 15.65
C MET A 809 -14.13 -18.78 16.04
N VAL A 810 -13.21 -17.98 16.56
CA VAL A 810 -11.84 -18.39 16.93
C VAL A 810 -11.57 -18.25 18.43
N ASP A 811 -12.62 -18.08 19.24
CA ASP A 811 -12.53 -18.02 20.70
C ASP A 811 -11.95 -19.35 21.25
N PRO A 812 -10.84 -19.32 22.02
CA PRO A 812 -10.23 -20.54 22.54
C PRO A 812 -11.03 -21.23 23.65
N ARG A 813 -12.06 -20.58 24.20
CA ARG A 813 -12.94 -21.16 25.23
C ARG A 813 -14.09 -21.98 24.64
N ARG A 814 -14.12 -22.20 23.33
CA ARG A 814 -15.19 -22.99 22.69
C ARG A 814 -15.15 -24.44 23.23
N PRO A 815 -16.23 -24.91 23.87
CA PRO A 815 -16.21 -26.18 24.58
C PRO A 815 -16.23 -27.34 23.58
N VAL A 816 -15.37 -28.34 23.82
CA VAL A 816 -15.37 -29.59 23.06
C VAL A 816 -16.54 -30.49 23.47
N ASN A 817 -16.88 -30.49 24.78
CA ASN A 817 -17.95 -31.30 25.34
C ASN A 817 -19.21 -30.45 25.60
N HIS A 818 -20.38 -31.00 25.31
CA HIS A 818 -21.67 -30.31 25.49
C HIS A 818 -22.00 -29.96 26.95
N GLU A 819 -21.46 -30.70 27.92
CA GLU A 819 -21.71 -30.50 29.36
C GLU A 819 -20.99 -29.26 29.93
N MET A 820 -19.89 -28.84 29.32
CA MET A 820 -19.09 -27.67 29.75
C MET A 820 -19.50 -26.39 29.02
N ARG A 821 -20.74 -26.33 28.51
CA ARG A 821 -21.19 -25.24 27.66
C ARG A 821 -21.52 -23.99 28.47
N GLU A 822 -20.68 -22.97 28.34
CA GLU A 822 -21.02 -21.60 28.75
C GLU A 822 -22.14 -21.05 27.85
N GLU A 823 -23.07 -20.30 28.44
CA GLU A 823 -24.17 -19.66 27.71
C GLU A 823 -23.63 -18.68 26.65
N GLY A 824 -24.17 -18.75 25.43
CA GLY A 824 -23.75 -17.89 24.31
C GLY A 824 -22.45 -18.31 23.61
N VAL A 825 -21.75 -19.37 24.07
CA VAL A 825 -20.54 -19.87 23.41
C VAL A 825 -20.89 -20.97 22.39
N ILE A 826 -20.32 -20.84 21.19
CA ILE A 826 -20.47 -21.81 20.10
C ILE A 826 -19.61 -23.05 20.43
N PRO A 827 -20.12 -24.29 20.31
CA PRO A 827 -19.32 -25.49 20.54
C PRO A 827 -18.10 -25.52 19.62
N TYR A 828 -17.00 -26.15 20.05
CA TYR A 828 -15.78 -26.23 19.24
C TYR A 828 -16.07 -26.91 17.90
N MET A 829 -15.74 -26.20 16.82
CA MET A 829 -15.79 -26.71 15.47
C MET A 829 -14.39 -26.49 14.88
N PRO A 830 -13.61 -27.57 14.65
CA PRO A 830 -12.20 -27.43 14.28
C PRO A 830 -12.05 -26.73 12.93
N GLU A 831 -12.93 -26.98 11.96
CA GLU A 831 -12.90 -26.35 10.64
C GLU A 831 -13.73 -25.07 10.63
N ILE A 832 -13.11 -23.95 10.22
CA ILE A 832 -13.80 -22.67 10.08
C ILE A 832 -14.31 -22.55 8.64
N PRO A 833 -15.63 -22.52 8.41
CA PRO A 833 -16.18 -22.31 7.07
C PRO A 833 -15.92 -20.87 6.59
N ILE A 834 -15.58 -20.73 5.31
CA ILE A 834 -15.50 -19.42 4.66
C ILE A 834 -16.86 -19.12 4.03
N HIS A 835 -17.56 -18.14 4.58
CA HIS A 835 -18.80 -17.63 4.00
C HIS A 835 -18.50 -16.52 2.99
N MET A 836 -19.06 -16.63 1.79
CA MET A 836 -18.84 -15.61 0.75
C MET A 836 -19.42 -14.25 1.13
N ASP A 837 -20.48 -14.23 1.94
CA ASP A 837 -21.10 -13.00 2.46
C ASP A 837 -20.20 -12.22 3.44
N ALA A 838 -19.18 -12.88 4.00
CA ALA A 838 -18.20 -12.26 4.88
C ALA A 838 -16.99 -11.68 4.11
N ILE A 839 -16.95 -11.83 2.79
CA ILE A 839 -15.90 -11.27 1.93
C ILE A 839 -16.25 -9.82 1.59
N ILE A 840 -15.59 -8.86 2.24
CA ILE A 840 -15.95 -7.44 2.21
C ILE A 840 -15.69 -6.76 0.86
N ASN A 841 -14.82 -7.34 0.03
CA ASN A 841 -14.48 -6.80 -1.28
C ASN A 841 -15.20 -7.49 -2.44
N TYR A 842 -16.17 -8.39 -2.17
CA TYR A 842 -17.04 -9.00 -3.19
C TYR A 842 -16.28 -9.42 -4.47
N ASN A 843 -16.50 -8.74 -5.61
CA ASN A 843 -15.86 -9.04 -6.90
C ASN A 843 -14.57 -8.24 -7.17
N GLN A 844 -14.14 -7.41 -6.21
CA GLN A 844 -12.96 -6.56 -6.29
C GLN A 844 -11.73 -7.25 -5.66
N SER A 845 -11.30 -8.37 -6.23
CA SER A 845 -10.10 -9.08 -5.77
C SER A 845 -8.87 -8.18 -5.73
N VAL A 846 -8.09 -8.25 -4.64
CA VAL A 846 -6.86 -7.49 -4.44
C VAL A 846 -5.67 -8.42 -4.56
N ALA A 847 -4.80 -8.19 -5.55
CA ALA A 847 -3.64 -9.05 -5.75
C ALA A 847 -2.51 -8.72 -4.76
N ARG A 848 -1.85 -9.77 -4.24
CA ARG A 848 -0.64 -9.69 -3.40
C ARG A 848 -0.73 -8.66 -2.27
N VAL A 849 -1.70 -8.85 -1.39
CA VAL A 849 -1.79 -8.04 -0.17
C VAL A 849 -0.48 -8.14 0.61
N MET A 850 0.12 -6.99 0.90
CA MET A 850 1.34 -6.87 1.71
C MET A 850 1.03 -6.38 3.12
N GLY A 851 -0.06 -5.63 3.28
CA GLY A 851 -0.53 -5.18 4.59
C GLY A 851 -1.98 -4.69 4.57
N ILE A 852 -2.57 -4.65 5.76
CA ILE A 852 -3.87 -4.08 6.03
C ILE A 852 -3.68 -3.04 7.13
N HIS A 853 -4.14 -1.82 6.89
CA HIS A 853 -4.14 -0.75 7.87
C HIS A 853 -5.57 -0.44 8.29
N THR A 854 -5.83 -0.50 9.58
CA THR A 854 -7.14 -0.21 10.18
C THR A 854 -7.06 1.05 11.01
N SER A 855 -8.03 1.95 10.84
CA SER A 855 -8.10 3.21 11.57
C SER A 855 -9.50 3.41 12.15
N PRO A 856 -9.62 3.91 13.39
CA PRO A 856 -10.92 4.22 13.97
C PRO A 856 -11.60 5.35 13.18
N SER A 857 -12.92 5.30 13.02
CA SER A 857 -13.70 6.48 12.60
C SER A 857 -14.18 7.27 13.82
N GLY A 858 -14.86 8.41 13.60
CA GLY A 858 -15.53 9.11 14.71
C GLY A 858 -16.80 8.41 15.20
N LEU A 859 -17.21 7.31 14.55
CA LEU A 859 -18.28 6.42 14.96
C LEU A 859 -17.68 5.18 15.62
N GLU A 860 -18.27 4.76 16.73
CA GLU A 860 -17.80 3.59 17.47
C GLU A 860 -18.18 2.28 16.77
N SER A 861 -19.20 2.29 15.92
CA SER A 861 -19.59 1.11 15.15
C SER A 861 -18.67 0.82 13.97
N THR A 862 -17.93 1.81 13.47
CA THR A 862 -17.31 1.78 12.14
C THR A 862 -15.78 1.89 12.21
N CYS A 863 -15.11 0.99 11.50
CA CYS A 863 -13.66 0.96 11.28
C CYS A 863 -13.33 1.23 9.82
N LEU A 864 -12.33 2.06 9.55
CA LEU A 864 -11.82 2.28 8.20
C LEU A 864 -10.76 1.22 7.91
N VAL A 865 -10.85 0.56 6.75
CA VAL A 865 -9.95 -0.52 6.35
C VAL A 865 -9.30 -0.15 5.03
N PHE A 866 -7.98 -0.01 5.05
CA PHE A 866 -7.16 0.23 3.86
C PHE A 866 -6.24 -0.97 3.64
N VAL A 867 -6.47 -1.69 2.54
CA VAL A 867 -5.68 -2.84 2.13
C VAL A 867 -4.74 -2.42 1.02
N TYR A 868 -3.45 -2.72 1.19
CA TYR A 868 -2.42 -2.37 0.23
C TYR A 868 -1.52 -3.56 -0.11
N GLY A 869 -1.08 -3.58 -1.35
CA GLY A 869 -0.29 -4.64 -1.96
C GLY A 869 0.14 -4.22 -3.36
N LEU A 870 0.02 -5.14 -4.33
CA LEU A 870 0.07 -4.75 -5.74
C LEU A 870 -1.12 -3.86 -6.11
N ASP A 871 -2.28 -4.14 -5.52
CA ASP A 871 -3.50 -3.35 -5.66
C ASP A 871 -3.85 -2.64 -4.35
N LEU A 872 -4.59 -1.55 -4.46
CA LEU A 872 -5.13 -0.82 -3.31
C LEU A 872 -6.64 -1.02 -3.23
N PHE A 873 -7.15 -1.22 -2.03
CA PHE A 873 -8.57 -1.28 -1.75
C PHE A 873 -8.88 -0.58 -0.44
N TYR A 874 -9.92 0.23 -0.43
CA TYR A 874 -10.39 0.93 0.75
C TYR A 874 -11.87 0.63 0.96
N THR A 875 -12.26 0.42 2.20
CA THR A 875 -13.67 0.28 2.59
C THR A 875 -13.88 0.62 4.06
N ARG A 876 -15.14 0.55 4.51
CA ARG A 876 -15.56 0.71 5.89
C ARG A 876 -16.19 -0.58 6.36
N VAL A 877 -15.85 -1.01 7.57
CA VAL A 877 -16.37 -2.24 8.18
C VAL A 877 -17.06 -1.89 9.48
N ALA A 878 -18.20 -2.51 9.75
CA ALA A 878 -18.97 -2.33 10.97
C ALA A 878 -19.21 -3.67 11.68
N PRO A 879 -18.27 -4.12 12.55
CA PRO A 879 -18.30 -5.44 13.17
C PRO A 879 -19.61 -5.79 13.89
N SER A 880 -20.16 -4.83 14.63
CA SER A 880 -21.43 -4.97 15.37
C SER A 880 -22.63 -4.34 14.65
N LYS A 881 -22.52 -4.13 13.32
CA LYS A 881 -23.41 -3.28 12.52
C LYS A 881 -23.45 -1.83 13.01
N THR A 882 -24.06 -0.95 12.24
CA THR A 882 -24.13 0.50 12.51
C THR A 882 -25.19 0.82 13.58
N PHE A 883 -24.85 0.65 14.86
CA PHE A 883 -25.76 0.91 15.98
C PHE A 883 -25.85 2.38 16.41
N ASP A 884 -24.91 3.21 15.98
CA ASP A 884 -24.79 4.64 16.31
C ASP A 884 -25.21 5.57 15.16
N VAL A 885 -25.68 5.00 14.05
CA VAL A 885 -26.23 5.74 12.91
C VAL A 885 -27.65 5.25 12.66
N LEU A 886 -28.52 6.18 12.25
CA LEU A 886 -29.85 5.81 11.80
C LEU A 886 -29.74 4.92 10.57
N LYS A 887 -30.60 3.90 10.51
CA LYS A 887 -30.70 3.02 9.36
C LYS A 887 -30.86 3.79 8.05
N GLU A 888 -30.20 3.34 6.99
CA GLU A 888 -30.34 3.95 5.66
C GLU A 888 -31.75 3.72 5.08
N ASP A 889 -32.39 2.59 5.44
CA ASP A 889 -33.76 2.22 5.08
C ASP A 889 -34.82 2.85 6.01
N PHE A 890 -34.48 3.91 6.75
CA PHE A 890 -35.41 4.56 7.65
C PHE A 890 -36.53 5.29 6.89
N ASP A 891 -37.79 4.89 7.13
CA ASP A 891 -38.95 5.47 6.45
C ASP A 891 -39.36 6.81 7.08
N TYR A 892 -38.76 7.90 6.57
CA TYR A 892 -39.09 9.26 6.97
C TYR A 892 -40.53 9.65 6.57
N TYR A 893 -41.06 9.12 5.47
CA TYR A 893 -42.38 9.48 4.96
C TYR A 893 -43.48 8.94 5.86
N LEU A 894 -43.36 7.70 6.32
CA LEU A 894 -44.30 7.10 7.26
C LEU A 894 -44.46 7.96 8.52
N ILE A 895 -43.35 8.43 9.10
CA ILE A 895 -43.39 9.28 10.30
C ILE A 895 -44.07 10.61 10.02
N VAL A 896 -43.73 11.27 8.91
CA VAL A 896 -44.36 12.54 8.52
C VAL A 896 -45.86 12.37 8.29
N ILE A 897 -46.28 11.31 7.60
CA ILE A 897 -47.70 11.00 7.32
C ILE A 897 -48.46 10.73 8.63
N VAL A 898 -47.91 9.90 9.51
CA VAL A 898 -48.53 9.57 10.80
C VAL A 898 -48.65 10.82 11.68
N LEU A 899 -47.60 11.66 11.75
CA LEU A 899 -47.65 12.91 12.50
C LEU A 899 -48.70 13.89 11.94
N ALA A 900 -48.78 14.02 10.62
CA ALA A 900 -49.79 14.86 9.98
C ALA A 900 -51.21 14.34 10.26
N ALA A 901 -51.42 13.02 10.14
CA ALA A 901 -52.70 12.38 10.43
C ALA A 901 -53.12 12.56 11.90
N LEU A 902 -52.19 12.40 12.84
CA LEU A 902 -52.43 12.64 14.27
C LEU A 902 -52.76 14.10 14.56
N LEU A 903 -52.08 15.05 13.91
CA LEU A 903 -52.33 16.48 14.08
C LEU A 903 -53.72 16.88 13.55
N ILE A 904 -54.08 16.42 12.35
CA ILE A 904 -55.42 16.63 11.77
C ILE A 904 -56.49 15.99 12.64
N SER A 905 -56.28 14.73 13.06
CA SER A 905 -57.22 14.01 13.92
C SER A 905 -57.40 14.71 15.27
N SER A 906 -56.33 15.20 15.89
CA SER A 906 -56.38 16.00 17.13
C SER A 906 -57.18 17.29 16.94
N TYR A 907 -56.96 18.02 15.85
CA TYR A 907 -57.71 19.24 15.56
C TYR A 907 -59.21 18.97 15.31
N VAL A 908 -59.53 17.92 14.54
CA VAL A 908 -60.90 17.51 14.26
C VAL A 908 -61.60 17.02 15.53
N THR A 909 -60.97 16.17 16.32
CA THR A 909 -61.52 15.67 17.58
C THR A 909 -61.70 16.78 18.61
N LYS A 910 -60.78 17.74 18.71
CA LYS A 910 -60.95 18.95 19.54
C LYS A 910 -62.21 19.72 19.17
N LYS A 911 -62.44 19.92 17.86
CA LYS A 911 -63.64 20.62 17.35
C LYS A 911 -64.92 19.82 17.59
N LEU A 912 -64.90 18.51 17.39
CA LEU A 912 -66.04 17.64 17.65
C LEU A 912 -66.39 17.59 19.15
N ALA A 913 -65.37 17.52 20.01
CA ALA A 913 -65.52 17.53 21.46
C ALA A 913 -66.10 18.87 21.96
N SER A 914 -65.60 20.01 21.46
CA SER A 914 -66.13 21.32 21.84
C SER A 914 -67.59 21.49 21.42
N GLN A 915 -67.97 21.02 20.23
CA GLN A 915 -69.36 21.02 19.77
C GLN A 915 -70.25 20.12 20.63
N LYS A 916 -69.76 18.93 21.02
CA LYS A 916 -70.50 18.01 21.89
C LYS A 916 -70.71 18.61 23.28
N ALA A 917 -69.66 19.18 23.88
CA ALA A 917 -69.73 19.85 25.17
C ALA A 917 -70.68 21.05 25.14
N GLN A 918 -70.63 21.87 24.09
CA GLN A 918 -71.56 22.99 23.91
C GLN A 918 -73.00 22.50 23.78
N LYS A 919 -73.28 21.46 22.98
CA LYS A 919 -74.62 20.86 22.88
C LYS A 919 -75.12 20.27 24.20
N GLN A 920 -74.22 19.72 25.02
CA GLN A 920 -74.57 19.22 26.36
C GLN A 920 -74.86 20.36 27.34
N ALA A 921 -74.14 21.48 27.27
CA ALA A 921 -74.39 22.65 28.11
C ALA A 921 -75.67 23.42 27.72
N TRP A 922 -76.13 23.27 26.48
CA TRP A 922 -77.36 23.90 25.96
C TRP A 922 -78.62 23.04 26.12
N LYS A 923 -78.47 21.79 26.58
CA LYS A 923 -79.57 20.95 27.07
C LYS A 923 -79.69 21.12 28.57
#